data_AF-A0A1E4RJH7-F1
#
_entry.id   AF-A0A1E4RJH7-F1
#
_cell.length_a   1.000
_cell.length_b   1.000
_cell.length_c   1.000
_cell.angle_alpha   90.00
_cell.angle_beta   90.00
_cell.angle_gamma   90.00
#
_symmetry.space_group_name_H-M   'P 1'
#
loop_
_entity.id
_entity.type
_entity.pdbx_description
1 polymer ?
#
loop_
_entity_poly.entity_id
_entity_poly.type
_entity_poly.pdbx_seq_one_letter_code
_entity_poly.pdbx_strand_id
1 'polypeptide(L)'
;MLLLNVLFWCSLVAGVFAKTHEYHFEATYVNASPDGIKERRVVGINNEWPIPTIRVTKGDRVVIHYTNGLQDRNSSLHFHGLFQHHTNSMDGPEYVTQCPIAPGQGFLYNFTVEDQAGTYWYHSHSGTQYGDGLRGLFIIEEKEKSDYPFEFDEEVSLSVSDWYHSEGPELMKKFLSRYNPTGAEPVPQNSLFNDTRNVTWDVKPDTTYFVRVVNMGLFVSQYLKLEGHTFTIVEVDGVYVEPQETDSLYLSVAQRVGILLHTKSTANENYRFLNILDEDMLDLLPEDLQLVSTNWVRYNDYKPLPEVFPIGYHHYEKLIESLKPFDDFKLNPFDKEEALPEPDHKVELNFVMDNLGDGVNYAFFNDISYVAPKVPTLLTVLSSGDLATNERIYGSNTNSFVLQHNDIIEIVLNNMDDGKHPFHLHGHTFQVLFRSEGDDDEPEVYDPENPDHNKFAKHPVVRDTVMVNPNGFIVLRFKANNPGVWLFHCHVDWHLEQGLSVTFIEAPLEIQNSELPLPKSHFDACEALNMSSKGNAAGNYGELHQEWLDLTGEPLQYPPLPEGFTAKGYLALFMCIVAALYGVLSIYKYGMEDVNSEENEALLQKLYTILKDNDALDENEESTMFTLNSNGERLFEWAFGKKLTPQERLRKNQRALEKTQRELTRETTKLQSQEKKLISEIKKSAKLGQIASAKIQAKDLIRTKNYIVKFNSMKAQLQAILLRIQSVRSNQQMATSMRDATRLLSGMNRTMNLPQLSRITQEFAKENDLMDQKQDFMDDAIDDAMAMDDEDELGEDEQVDEILGKVLDEIGVDLNSNLKDTPTLINVNNESSINNGKVAQALGGDGGANNDEDDLQARLDSLKK
;
A
#
# COMPACT_ATOMS: atom_id res chain seq x y z
N MET A 1 42.27 40.03 -59.79
CA MET A 1 41.28 38.93 -59.80
C MET A 1 41.71 37.73 -58.93
N LEU A 2 42.54 37.95 -57.89
CA LEU A 2 42.96 36.90 -56.93
C LEU A 2 42.72 37.28 -55.46
N LEU A 3 42.30 38.52 -55.18
CA LEU A 3 42.00 39.02 -53.82
C LEU A 3 40.51 38.95 -53.45
N LEU A 4 39.62 38.68 -54.42
CA LEU A 4 38.18 38.54 -54.16
C LEU A 4 37.76 37.10 -53.82
N ASN A 5 38.59 36.10 -54.10
CA ASN A 5 38.29 34.68 -53.81
C ASN A 5 38.76 34.24 -52.42
N VAL A 6 39.62 35.00 -51.74
CA VAL A 6 40.10 34.66 -50.39
C VAL A 6 39.11 35.12 -49.31
N LEU A 7 38.31 36.16 -49.58
CA LEU A 7 37.26 36.64 -48.65
C LEU A 7 35.96 35.81 -48.70
N PHE A 8 35.77 34.95 -49.71
CA PHE A 8 34.60 34.07 -49.79
C PHE A 8 34.82 32.70 -49.12
N TRP A 9 36.06 32.37 -48.74
CA TRP A 9 36.42 31.12 -48.06
C TRP A 9 36.63 31.27 -46.54
N CYS A 10 36.53 32.48 -45.99
CA CYS A 10 36.62 32.72 -44.53
C CYS A 10 35.25 32.88 -43.84
N SER A 11 34.12 32.78 -44.56
CA SER A 11 32.77 32.96 -44.00
C SER A 11 31.93 31.68 -43.98
N LEU A 12 32.54 30.50 -44.13
CA LEU A 12 31.86 29.18 -44.08
C LEU A 12 32.63 28.18 -43.19
N VAL A 13 33.12 28.65 -42.05
CA VAL A 13 33.40 27.78 -40.90
C VAL A 13 32.69 28.40 -39.71
N ALA A 14 31.37 28.26 -39.68
CA ALA A 14 30.66 28.25 -38.40
C ALA A 14 31.10 26.95 -37.71
N GLY A 15 32.24 27.00 -37.04
CA GLY A 15 32.63 25.94 -36.13
C GLY A 15 31.58 25.91 -35.03
N VAL A 16 30.77 24.85 -35.00
CA VAL A 16 29.93 24.53 -33.84
C VAL A 16 30.90 24.17 -32.73
N PHE A 17 31.27 25.16 -31.91
CA PHE A 17 31.98 24.90 -30.67
C PHE A 17 30.97 24.28 -29.71
N ALA A 18 31.26 23.07 -29.21
CA ALA A 18 30.55 22.49 -28.07
C ALA A 18 30.52 23.50 -26.93
N LYS A 19 29.32 23.89 -26.49
CA LYS A 19 29.18 24.85 -25.38
C LYS A 19 29.45 24.10 -24.08
N THR A 20 30.15 24.72 -23.16
CA THR A 20 30.28 24.20 -21.79
C THR A 20 29.26 24.89 -20.90
N HIS A 21 28.44 24.12 -20.21
CA HIS A 21 27.52 24.58 -19.18
C HIS A 21 28.09 24.21 -17.82
N GLU A 22 28.32 25.22 -17.00
CA GLU A 22 28.93 25.08 -15.68
C GLU A 22 27.89 25.42 -14.60
N TYR A 23 27.72 24.50 -13.65
CA TYR A 23 26.76 24.59 -12.56
C TYR A 23 27.49 24.47 -11.22
N HIS A 24 27.02 25.22 -10.22
CA HIS A 24 27.46 25.10 -8.84
C HIS A 24 26.25 24.69 -8.00
N PHE A 25 26.23 23.43 -7.60
CA PHE A 25 25.11 22.84 -6.88
C PHE A 25 25.54 22.53 -5.45
N GLU A 26 24.84 23.10 -4.48
CA GLU A 26 24.96 22.74 -3.08
C GLU A 26 23.67 22.04 -2.64
N ALA A 27 23.74 20.75 -2.29
CA ALA A 27 22.58 20.05 -1.74
C ALA A 27 22.27 20.58 -0.33
N THR A 28 21.05 21.03 -0.12
CA THR A 28 20.64 21.78 1.06
C THR A 28 19.26 21.34 1.52
N TYR A 29 18.93 21.60 2.79
CA TYR A 29 17.59 21.36 3.29
C TYR A 29 16.68 22.56 3.09
N VAL A 30 15.48 22.31 2.58
CA VAL A 30 14.39 23.27 2.43
C VAL A 30 13.16 22.69 3.12
N ASN A 31 12.31 23.52 3.73
CA ASN A 31 10.99 23.06 4.17
C ASN A 31 9.99 23.29 3.04
N ALA A 32 9.23 22.25 2.68
CA ALA A 32 8.23 22.33 1.64
C ALA A 32 6.97 21.52 2.01
N SER A 33 5.83 21.95 1.47
CA SER A 33 4.55 21.22 1.52
C SER A 33 3.95 21.20 0.11
N PRO A 34 4.51 20.38 -0.81
CA PRO A 34 4.13 20.42 -2.22
C PRO A 34 2.67 20.04 -2.48
N ASP A 35 2.11 19.19 -1.61
CA ASP A 35 0.71 18.77 -1.67
C ASP A 35 -0.23 19.66 -0.85
N GLY A 36 0.31 20.65 -0.12
CA GLY A 36 -0.43 21.56 0.75
C GLY A 36 -0.98 20.93 2.04
N ILE A 37 -0.61 19.69 2.37
CA ILE A 37 -1.16 18.95 3.53
C ILE A 37 -0.19 18.99 4.70
N LYS A 38 1.07 18.60 4.47
CA LYS A 38 2.09 18.51 5.52
C LYS A 38 3.38 19.17 5.07
N GLU A 39 3.87 20.12 5.86
CA GLU A 39 5.23 20.64 5.68
C GLU A 39 6.24 19.61 6.21
N ARG A 40 7.23 19.27 5.38
CA ARG A 40 8.37 18.46 5.77
C ARG A 40 9.66 19.03 5.21
N ARG A 41 10.77 18.54 5.76
CA ARG A 41 12.09 18.79 5.22
C ARG A 41 12.26 18.03 3.91
N VAL A 42 12.76 18.72 2.89
CA VAL A 42 13.09 18.21 1.56
C VAL A 42 14.53 18.57 1.20
N VAL A 43 15.13 17.79 0.31
CA VAL A 43 16.48 18.05 -0.21
C VAL A 43 16.36 18.86 -1.50
N GLY A 44 16.88 20.09 -1.46
CA GLY A 44 16.94 21.01 -2.59
C GLY A 44 18.38 21.29 -3.04
N ILE A 45 18.53 22.17 -4.03
CA ILE A 45 19.82 22.68 -4.50
C ILE A 45 19.86 24.19 -4.25
N ASN A 46 20.95 24.68 -3.64
CA ASN A 46 21.18 26.10 -3.36
C ASN A 46 20.07 26.77 -2.53
N ASN A 47 19.50 26.05 -1.57
CA ASN A 47 18.34 26.41 -0.73
C ASN A 47 17.02 26.60 -1.49
N GLU A 48 16.93 26.05 -2.70
CA GLU A 48 15.72 26.08 -3.52
C GLU A 48 15.22 24.67 -3.80
N TRP A 49 13.90 24.51 -3.77
CA TRP A 49 13.20 23.32 -4.18
C TRP A 49 11.87 23.74 -4.84
N PRO A 50 11.45 23.15 -5.98
CA PRO A 50 12.10 22.09 -6.74
C PRO A 50 13.48 22.48 -7.31
N ILE A 51 14.33 21.49 -7.58
CA ILE A 51 15.70 21.73 -8.06
C ILE A 51 15.71 22.06 -9.56
N PRO A 52 16.76 22.72 -10.10
CA PRO A 52 16.72 23.24 -11.47
C PRO A 52 16.70 22.14 -12.53
N THR A 53 16.03 22.38 -13.65
CA THR A 53 16.18 21.55 -14.86
C THR A 53 17.51 21.87 -15.54
N ILE A 54 18.31 20.84 -15.84
CA ILE A 54 19.47 20.97 -16.72
C ILE A 54 18.96 20.90 -18.16
N ARG A 55 19.30 21.90 -18.97
CA ARG A 55 18.92 21.95 -20.39
C ARG A 55 20.12 22.34 -21.22
N VAL A 56 20.54 21.42 -22.10
CA VAL A 56 21.75 21.55 -22.91
C VAL A 56 21.46 21.08 -24.34
N THR A 57 22.37 21.33 -25.28
CA THR A 57 22.23 20.88 -26.66
C THR A 57 23.15 19.68 -26.92
N LYS A 58 22.75 18.77 -27.80
CA LYS A 58 23.56 17.64 -28.25
C LYS A 58 24.98 18.06 -28.64
N GLY A 59 25.97 17.43 -28.04
CA GLY A 59 27.40 17.72 -28.17
C GLY A 59 27.96 18.68 -27.12
N ASP A 60 27.14 19.26 -26.25
CA ASP A 60 27.60 20.16 -25.19
C ASP A 60 28.29 19.41 -24.04
N ARG A 61 29.16 20.14 -23.34
CA ARG A 61 29.83 19.66 -22.13
C ARG A 61 29.11 20.18 -20.89
N VAL A 62 28.92 19.32 -19.90
CA VAL A 62 28.29 19.64 -18.61
C VAL A 62 29.32 19.48 -17.50
N VAL A 63 29.46 20.54 -16.70
CA VAL A 63 30.38 20.59 -15.54
C VAL A 63 29.58 20.99 -14.32
N ILE A 64 29.47 20.11 -13.34
CA ILE A 64 28.73 20.36 -12.10
C ILE A 64 29.71 20.27 -10.93
N HIS A 65 29.94 21.41 -10.29
CA HIS A 65 30.60 21.48 -8.99
C HIS A 65 29.57 21.22 -7.91
N TYR A 66 29.45 19.96 -7.52
CA TYR A 66 28.50 19.52 -6.52
C TYR A 66 29.12 19.62 -5.12
N THR A 67 28.38 20.13 -4.14
CA THR A 67 28.77 20.15 -2.73
C THR A 67 27.65 19.52 -1.91
N ASN A 68 27.97 18.52 -1.11
CA ASN A 68 27.00 17.97 -0.16
C ASN A 68 26.90 18.90 1.05
N GLY A 69 25.90 19.79 1.07
CA GLY A 69 25.61 20.67 2.22
C GLY A 69 24.70 20.03 3.27
N LEU A 70 24.30 18.76 3.09
CA LEU A 70 23.51 18.02 4.09
C LEU A 70 24.38 17.69 5.29
N GLN A 71 23.80 17.74 6.49
CA GLN A 71 24.55 17.59 7.75
C GLN A 71 24.54 16.17 8.31
N ASP A 72 23.57 15.34 7.90
CA ASP A 72 23.23 14.07 8.54
C ASP A 72 23.42 12.85 7.62
N ARG A 73 23.71 13.03 6.32
CA ARG A 73 23.80 11.94 5.36
C ARG A 73 24.73 12.23 4.16
N ASN A 74 25.20 11.16 3.54
CA ASN A 74 25.97 11.21 2.30
C ASN A 74 25.07 11.57 1.11
N SER A 75 25.68 11.81 -0.04
CA SER A 75 24.97 12.11 -1.28
C SER A 75 25.78 11.71 -2.51
N SER A 76 25.08 11.57 -3.63
CA SER A 76 25.62 11.42 -4.98
C SER A 76 24.57 11.95 -5.97
N LEU A 77 24.95 12.07 -7.25
CA LEU A 77 24.04 12.41 -8.34
C LEU A 77 24.28 11.45 -9.50
N HIS A 78 23.23 10.75 -9.91
CA HIS A 78 23.16 9.96 -11.12
C HIS A 78 22.40 10.72 -12.23
N PHE A 79 22.83 10.53 -13.47
CA PHE A 79 22.24 11.17 -14.66
C PHE A 79 21.53 10.10 -15.49
N HIS A 80 20.30 9.83 -15.10
CA HIS A 80 19.49 8.73 -15.60
C HIS A 80 19.36 8.73 -17.12
N GLY A 81 19.76 7.61 -17.73
CA GLY A 81 19.69 7.37 -19.18
C GLY A 81 20.84 7.99 -19.98
N LEU A 82 21.76 8.74 -19.36
CA LEU A 82 22.99 9.16 -20.04
C LEU A 82 23.97 7.99 -20.12
N PHE A 83 24.56 7.79 -21.30
CA PHE A 83 25.48 6.66 -21.53
C PHE A 83 26.83 6.82 -20.84
N GLN A 84 27.21 8.05 -20.47
CA GLN A 84 28.51 8.31 -19.84
C GLN A 84 29.69 7.72 -20.63
N HIS A 85 29.63 7.82 -21.97
CA HIS A 85 30.68 7.32 -22.86
C HIS A 85 32.05 7.91 -22.48
N HIS A 86 32.99 7.03 -22.16
CA HIS A 86 34.35 7.38 -21.70
C HIS A 86 34.41 8.18 -20.38
N THR A 87 33.30 8.29 -19.67
CA THR A 87 33.16 9.01 -18.40
C THR A 87 32.37 8.18 -17.38
N ASN A 88 32.59 6.86 -17.31
CA ASN A 88 31.90 5.97 -16.37
C ASN A 88 32.07 6.45 -14.91
N SER A 89 33.20 7.07 -14.58
CA SER A 89 33.43 7.72 -13.30
C SER A 89 32.48 8.87 -12.94
N MET A 90 31.68 9.39 -13.89
CA MET A 90 30.69 10.45 -13.69
C MET A 90 29.25 9.93 -13.57
N ASP A 91 29.07 8.61 -13.53
CA ASP A 91 27.74 7.99 -13.51
C ASP A 91 26.98 8.19 -12.19
N GLY A 92 27.66 8.29 -11.03
CA GLY A 92 27.03 8.68 -9.77
C GLY A 92 26.56 7.61 -8.76
N PRO A 93 26.44 6.30 -9.03
CA PRO A 93 26.06 5.34 -8.00
C PRO A 93 27.16 5.13 -6.95
N GLU A 94 26.80 5.28 -5.68
CA GLU A 94 27.70 5.04 -4.54
C GLU A 94 28.17 3.57 -4.51
N TYR A 95 29.42 3.34 -4.11
CA TYR A 95 30.05 2.00 -4.06
C TYR A 95 30.15 1.27 -5.40
N VAL A 96 29.78 1.91 -6.51
CA VAL A 96 29.93 1.37 -7.86
C VAL A 96 30.95 2.20 -8.62
N THR A 97 30.62 3.42 -9.02
CA THR A 97 31.51 4.29 -9.80
C THR A 97 32.25 5.31 -8.92
N GLN A 98 31.75 5.57 -7.71
CA GLN A 98 32.36 6.51 -6.77
C GLN A 98 32.15 6.13 -5.31
N CYS A 99 32.96 6.71 -4.42
CA CYS A 99 32.66 6.74 -2.99
C CYS A 99 31.49 7.71 -2.72
N PRO A 100 30.70 7.48 -1.66
CA PRO A 100 29.69 8.43 -1.21
C PRO A 100 30.30 9.82 -0.92
N ILE A 101 29.57 10.89 -1.23
CA ILE A 101 30.04 12.26 -0.97
C ILE A 101 29.60 12.63 0.45
N ALA A 102 30.56 12.69 1.39
CA ALA A 102 30.28 12.99 2.78
C ALA A 102 29.76 14.44 3.00
N PRO A 103 29.04 14.71 4.09
CA PRO A 103 28.69 16.07 4.54
C PRO A 103 29.86 17.06 4.46
N GLY A 104 29.63 18.19 3.80
CA GLY A 104 30.58 19.28 3.60
C GLY A 104 31.63 19.05 2.50
N GLN A 105 31.61 17.90 1.80
CA GLN A 105 32.56 17.60 0.72
C GLN A 105 32.04 18.04 -0.65
N GLY A 106 32.99 18.37 -1.53
CA GLY A 106 32.73 18.70 -2.93
C GLY A 106 33.07 17.55 -3.87
N PHE A 107 32.37 17.46 -5.00
CA PHE A 107 32.59 16.50 -6.07
C PHE A 107 32.38 17.15 -7.43
N LEU A 108 33.18 16.75 -8.42
CA LEU A 108 33.11 17.28 -9.78
C LEU A 108 32.53 16.24 -10.73
N TYR A 109 31.32 16.50 -11.24
CA TYR A 109 30.78 15.75 -12.38
C TYR A 109 31.12 16.51 -13.66
N ASN A 110 31.74 15.82 -14.63
CA ASN A 110 32.27 16.45 -15.83
C ASN A 110 32.22 15.50 -17.02
N PHE A 111 31.22 15.66 -17.87
CA PHE A 111 30.97 14.79 -19.02
C PHE A 111 30.45 15.58 -20.21
N THR A 112 30.42 14.93 -21.38
CA THR A 112 29.90 15.50 -22.63
C THR A 112 28.74 14.64 -23.10
N VAL A 113 27.66 15.27 -23.56
CA VAL A 113 26.50 14.57 -24.13
C VAL A 113 26.66 14.47 -25.64
N GLU A 114 27.51 13.56 -26.12
CA GLU A 114 28.00 13.58 -27.51
C GLU A 114 26.91 13.28 -28.55
N ASP A 115 26.23 12.16 -28.40
CA ASP A 115 25.35 11.55 -29.41
C ASP A 115 23.91 11.34 -28.95
N GLN A 116 23.58 11.70 -27.72
CA GLN A 116 22.23 11.63 -27.16
C GLN A 116 21.45 12.95 -27.35
N ALA A 117 20.14 12.83 -27.55
CA ALA A 117 19.15 13.91 -27.49
C ALA A 117 17.84 13.33 -26.95
N GLY A 118 17.03 14.13 -26.27
CA GLY A 118 15.75 13.69 -25.71
C GLY A 118 15.54 14.08 -24.24
N THR A 119 14.66 13.33 -23.59
CA THR A 119 14.20 13.58 -22.21
C THR A 119 14.86 12.63 -21.23
N TYR A 120 15.64 13.19 -20.31
CA TYR A 120 16.32 12.51 -19.23
C TYR A 120 16.02 13.22 -17.91
N TRP A 121 16.60 12.71 -16.84
CA TRP A 121 16.50 13.30 -15.52
C TRP A 121 17.75 12.95 -14.72
N TYR A 122 17.95 13.62 -13.60
CA TYR A 122 19.06 13.37 -12.70
C TYR A 122 18.53 13.32 -11.27
N HIS A 123 19.08 12.43 -10.46
CA HIS A 123 18.61 12.21 -9.11
C HIS A 123 19.72 11.73 -8.20
N SER A 124 19.49 11.82 -6.89
CA SER A 124 20.39 11.20 -5.94
C SER A 124 20.38 9.68 -6.06
N HIS A 125 21.55 9.06 -5.93
CA HIS A 125 21.70 7.61 -5.91
C HIS A 125 22.24 7.13 -4.54
N SER A 126 21.76 7.78 -3.47
CA SER A 126 22.17 7.60 -2.07
C SER A 126 20.96 7.29 -1.20
N GLY A 127 20.63 6.00 -1.04
CA GLY A 127 19.40 5.59 -0.37
C GLY A 127 18.17 6.22 -1.04
N THR A 128 17.14 6.47 -0.24
CA THR A 128 15.88 7.09 -0.71
C THR A 128 15.90 8.61 -0.84
N GLN A 129 17.09 9.21 -0.99
CA GLN A 129 17.29 10.66 -0.94
C GLN A 129 16.60 11.43 -2.08
N TYR A 130 16.43 10.83 -3.25
CA TYR A 130 15.73 11.53 -4.34
C TYR A 130 14.23 11.63 -4.09
N GLY A 131 13.63 10.69 -3.36
CA GLY A 131 12.26 10.80 -2.84
C GLY A 131 12.08 11.94 -1.84
N ASP A 132 13.15 12.29 -1.12
CA ASP A 132 13.21 13.48 -0.28
C ASP A 132 13.38 14.79 -1.06
N GLY A 133 13.56 14.75 -2.39
CA GLY A 133 13.46 15.93 -3.26
C GLY A 133 14.65 16.17 -4.19
N LEU A 134 15.77 15.46 -4.02
CA LEU A 134 16.97 15.64 -4.85
C LEU A 134 16.83 14.90 -6.21
N ARG A 135 15.93 15.40 -7.05
CA ARG A 135 15.64 14.92 -8.42
C ARG A 135 15.19 16.06 -9.32
N GLY A 136 15.62 16.08 -10.58
CA GLY A 136 15.28 17.13 -11.54
C GLY A 136 15.43 16.66 -12.98
N LEU A 137 14.83 17.39 -13.91
CA LEU A 137 14.89 17.04 -15.33
C LEU A 137 16.26 17.34 -15.94
N PHE A 138 16.65 16.54 -16.93
CA PHE A 138 17.83 16.73 -17.77
C PHE A 138 17.38 16.63 -19.23
N ILE A 139 17.38 17.75 -19.95
CA ILE A 139 16.88 17.81 -21.32
C ILE A 139 18.05 18.06 -22.25
N ILE A 140 18.21 17.18 -23.24
CA ILE A 140 19.19 17.34 -24.30
C ILE A 140 18.43 17.68 -25.58
N GLU A 141 18.57 18.92 -26.02
CA GLU A 141 17.95 19.43 -27.24
C GLU A 141 18.74 18.97 -28.46
N GLU A 142 18.03 18.72 -29.56
CA GLU A 142 18.70 18.61 -30.86
C GLU A 142 19.32 19.95 -31.26
N LYS A 143 20.34 19.90 -32.14
CA LYS A 143 21.10 21.10 -32.53
C LYS A 143 20.23 22.11 -33.25
N GLU A 144 19.36 21.63 -34.13
CA GLU A 144 18.39 22.44 -34.85
C GLU A 144 17.00 21.82 -34.72
N LYS A 145 15.95 22.66 -34.77
CA LYS A 145 14.56 22.18 -34.67
C LYS A 145 14.19 21.19 -35.79
N SER A 146 14.85 21.27 -36.94
CA SER A 146 14.65 20.35 -38.08
C SER A 146 15.26 18.96 -37.87
N ASP A 147 16.08 18.77 -36.84
CA ASP A 147 16.71 17.49 -36.55
C ASP A 147 15.76 16.55 -35.78
N TYR A 148 14.73 17.11 -35.12
CA TYR A 148 13.64 16.30 -34.57
C TYR A 148 12.89 15.58 -35.71
N PRO A 149 12.53 14.30 -35.55
CA PRO A 149 11.80 13.55 -36.58
C PRO A 149 10.30 13.93 -36.69
N PHE A 150 9.88 14.96 -35.95
CA PHE A 150 8.52 15.45 -35.86
C PHE A 150 8.49 16.96 -35.66
N GLU A 151 7.34 17.57 -35.97
CA GLU A 151 7.12 19.01 -35.88
C GLU A 151 6.28 19.36 -34.64
N PHE A 152 6.63 20.45 -33.99
CA PHE A 152 5.88 21.01 -32.86
C PHE A 152 6.02 22.54 -32.84
N ASP A 153 5.09 23.25 -32.20
CA ASP A 153 5.12 24.71 -32.10
C ASP A 153 5.82 25.17 -30.82
N GLU A 154 5.46 24.55 -29.70
CA GLU A 154 5.89 24.88 -28.34
C GLU A 154 6.35 23.60 -27.62
N GLU A 155 7.20 23.73 -26.62
CA GLU A 155 7.66 22.62 -25.78
C GLU A 155 7.30 22.86 -24.31
N VAL A 156 6.92 21.81 -23.60
CA VAL A 156 6.71 21.85 -22.15
C VAL A 156 7.26 20.57 -21.51
N SER A 157 7.71 20.69 -20.26
CA SER A 157 8.13 19.54 -19.46
C SER A 157 7.19 19.34 -18.30
N LEU A 158 6.81 18.08 -18.07
CA LEU A 158 5.91 17.63 -17.05
C LEU A 158 6.56 16.51 -16.24
N SER A 159 6.45 16.57 -14.92
CA SER A 159 6.87 15.51 -14.03
C SER A 159 5.71 15.01 -13.20
N VAL A 160 5.74 13.72 -12.92
CA VAL A 160 4.86 13.09 -11.94
C VAL A 160 5.69 12.29 -10.95
N SER A 161 5.22 12.19 -9.72
CA SER A 161 5.88 11.39 -8.68
C SER A 161 4.86 10.97 -7.64
N ASP A 162 5.15 9.91 -6.89
CA ASP A 162 4.51 9.69 -5.59
C ASP A 162 5.09 10.67 -4.55
N TRP A 163 4.39 10.80 -3.42
CA TRP A 163 4.78 11.72 -2.35
C TRP A 163 4.51 11.16 -0.96
N TYR A 164 5.55 11.24 -0.15
CA TYR A 164 5.56 10.80 1.23
C TYR A 164 5.61 11.99 2.19
N HIS A 165 4.91 11.84 3.31
CA HIS A 165 4.86 12.81 4.40
C HIS A 165 5.96 12.63 5.45
N SER A 166 6.70 11.52 5.37
CA SER A 166 7.83 11.21 6.24
C SER A 166 9.10 11.15 5.40
N GLU A 167 10.25 11.48 6.00
CA GLU A 167 11.53 11.42 5.29
C GLU A 167 11.96 9.98 5.00
N GLY A 168 12.67 9.79 3.89
CA GLY A 168 13.18 8.49 3.44
C GLY A 168 13.83 7.63 4.54
N PRO A 169 14.76 8.16 5.36
CA PRO A 169 15.40 7.38 6.43
C PRO A 169 14.46 6.93 7.55
N GLU A 170 13.34 7.63 7.78
CA GLU A 170 12.35 7.17 8.75
C GLU A 170 11.54 6.01 8.17
N LEU A 171 11.13 6.12 6.92
CA LEU A 171 10.40 5.08 6.20
C LEU A 171 11.26 3.82 6.07
N MET A 172 12.53 3.97 5.71
CA MET A 172 13.45 2.84 5.53
C MET A 172 13.63 2.01 6.81
N LYS A 173 13.65 2.65 7.99
CA LYS A 173 13.72 1.94 9.28
C LYS A 173 12.48 1.11 9.59
N LYS A 174 11.32 1.52 9.09
CA LYS A 174 10.06 0.78 9.25
C LYS A 174 9.95 -0.33 8.21
N PHE A 175 10.41 -0.04 6.99
CA PHE A 175 10.39 -0.94 5.85
C PHE A 175 11.34 -2.13 6.01
N LEU A 176 12.65 -1.88 6.18
CA LEU A 176 13.67 -2.90 6.43
C LEU A 176 13.67 -3.31 7.90
N SER A 177 12.61 -4.00 8.31
CA SER A 177 12.35 -4.34 9.70
C SER A 177 11.76 -5.73 9.83
N ARG A 178 12.16 -6.43 10.90
CA ARG A 178 11.54 -7.69 11.31
C ARG A 178 10.05 -7.61 11.67
N TYR A 179 9.53 -6.39 11.79
CA TYR A 179 8.11 -6.12 12.02
C TYR A 179 7.35 -5.86 10.70
N ASN A 180 8.05 -5.91 9.56
CA ASN A 180 7.51 -5.89 8.21
C ASN A 180 7.98 -7.14 7.43
N PRO A 181 7.67 -8.36 7.90
CA PRO A 181 8.20 -9.60 7.31
C PRO A 181 7.64 -9.91 5.92
N THR A 182 6.57 -9.24 5.49
CA THR A 182 6.05 -9.34 4.13
C THR A 182 6.92 -8.58 3.14
N GLY A 183 7.74 -7.63 3.61
CA GLY A 183 8.42 -6.69 2.72
C GLY A 183 7.48 -5.64 2.12
N ALA A 184 6.33 -5.37 2.77
CA ALA A 184 5.34 -4.45 2.26
C ALA A 184 5.90 -3.03 2.11
N GLU A 185 5.79 -2.45 0.92
CA GLU A 185 6.37 -1.14 0.64
C GLU A 185 5.62 -0.02 1.37
N PRO A 186 6.31 1.05 1.77
CA PRO A 186 5.64 2.23 2.27
C PRO A 186 4.68 2.81 1.23
N VAL A 187 3.41 2.95 1.62
CA VAL A 187 2.37 3.57 0.78
C VAL A 187 2.51 5.11 0.80
N PRO A 188 2.55 5.78 -0.36
CA PRO A 188 2.59 7.24 -0.42
C PRO A 188 1.25 7.85 0.03
N GLN A 189 1.26 9.14 0.39
CA GLN A 189 0.03 9.85 0.78
C GLN A 189 -0.63 10.53 -0.42
N ASN A 190 0.16 10.88 -1.44
CA ASN A 190 -0.33 11.58 -2.62
C ASN A 190 0.53 11.31 -3.84
N SER A 191 0.05 11.81 -4.98
CA SER A 191 0.84 12.00 -6.18
C SER A 191 1.07 13.50 -6.43
N LEU A 192 2.24 13.84 -6.97
CA LEU A 192 2.56 15.20 -7.41
C LEU A 192 2.54 15.30 -8.93
N PHE A 193 2.28 16.51 -9.39
CA PHE A 193 2.36 16.93 -10.78
C PHE A 193 3.18 18.23 -10.82
N ASN A 194 4.33 18.22 -11.47
CA ASN A 194 5.33 19.30 -11.42
C ASN A 194 5.70 19.70 -9.98
N ASP A 195 5.98 18.70 -9.13
CA ASP A 195 6.33 18.86 -7.72
C ASP A 195 5.32 19.69 -6.90
N THR A 196 4.06 19.70 -7.33
CA THR A 196 2.93 20.27 -6.57
C THR A 196 1.64 19.52 -6.89
N ARG A 197 0.47 20.09 -6.54
CA ARG A 197 -0.85 19.58 -6.90
C ARG A 197 -1.69 20.68 -7.53
N ASN A 198 -2.77 20.28 -8.19
CA ASN A 198 -3.77 21.22 -8.71
C ASN A 198 -3.17 22.23 -9.71
N VAL A 199 -2.26 21.75 -10.56
CA VAL A 199 -1.54 22.58 -11.55
C VAL A 199 -2.50 23.05 -12.63
N THR A 200 -2.35 24.30 -13.05
CA THR A 200 -3.01 24.83 -14.26
C THR A 200 -1.96 25.12 -15.32
N TRP A 201 -2.05 24.43 -16.45
CA TRP A 201 -1.21 24.66 -17.63
C TRP A 201 -1.98 25.47 -18.67
N ASP A 202 -1.50 26.67 -18.96
CA ASP A 202 -2.05 27.56 -19.99
C ASP A 202 -1.61 27.16 -21.40
N VAL A 203 -2.57 26.97 -22.31
CA VAL A 203 -2.31 26.58 -23.69
C VAL A 203 -2.93 27.53 -24.71
N LYS A 204 -2.29 27.61 -25.88
CA LYS A 204 -2.81 28.31 -27.06
C LYS A 204 -3.69 27.35 -27.88
N PRO A 205 -4.84 27.79 -28.42
CA PRO A 205 -5.62 26.99 -29.37
C PRO A 205 -4.84 26.71 -30.66
N ASP A 206 -5.17 25.62 -31.36
CA ASP A 206 -4.61 25.25 -32.68
C ASP A 206 -3.07 25.20 -32.70
N THR A 207 -2.48 24.76 -31.60
CA THR A 207 -1.04 24.71 -31.34
C THR A 207 -0.63 23.29 -30.95
N THR A 208 0.43 22.76 -31.55
CA THR A 208 1.01 21.46 -31.21
C THR A 208 2.11 21.64 -30.16
N TYR A 209 1.92 21.04 -29.00
CA TYR A 209 2.92 21.02 -27.93
C TYR A 209 3.70 19.72 -27.92
N PHE A 210 5.03 19.79 -27.89
CA PHE A 210 5.86 18.67 -27.50
C PHE A 210 5.95 18.62 -25.97
N VAL A 211 5.32 17.62 -25.37
CA VAL A 211 5.20 17.45 -23.93
C VAL A 211 6.13 16.33 -23.50
N ARG A 212 7.15 16.67 -22.72
CA ARG A 212 8.11 15.73 -22.14
C ARG A 212 7.61 15.30 -20.77
N VAL A 213 7.22 14.04 -20.62
CA VAL A 213 6.66 13.51 -19.37
C VAL A 213 7.67 12.56 -18.72
N VAL A 214 7.91 12.73 -17.42
CA VAL A 214 8.82 11.87 -16.64
C VAL A 214 8.12 11.41 -15.36
N ASN A 215 8.19 10.12 -15.04
CA ASN A 215 7.84 9.63 -13.71
C ASN A 215 9.09 9.61 -12.83
N MET A 216 9.20 10.57 -11.91
CA MET A 216 10.29 10.70 -10.94
C MET A 216 9.86 10.21 -9.53
N GLY A 217 8.90 9.28 -9.45
CA GLY A 217 8.47 8.63 -8.21
C GLY A 217 9.48 7.63 -7.66
N LEU A 218 9.31 7.25 -6.39
CA LEU A 218 10.09 6.20 -5.72
C LEU A 218 9.56 4.79 -6.00
N PHE A 219 8.25 4.67 -6.26
CA PHE A 219 7.55 3.39 -6.21
C PHE A 219 6.48 3.26 -7.29
N VAL A 220 5.50 4.14 -7.32
CA VAL A 220 4.21 3.84 -7.96
C VAL A 220 4.20 4.26 -9.43
N SER A 221 3.84 3.32 -10.31
CA SER A 221 3.53 3.60 -11.72
C SER A 221 2.29 4.48 -11.84
N GLN A 222 2.23 5.33 -12.87
CA GLN A 222 1.13 6.29 -12.99
C GLN A 222 0.49 6.27 -14.37
N TYR A 223 -0.83 6.39 -14.38
CA TYR A 223 -1.59 6.69 -15.59
C TYR A 223 -1.80 8.19 -15.75
N LEU A 224 -1.83 8.63 -17.00
CA LEU A 224 -2.09 10.04 -17.36
C LEU A 224 -3.16 10.13 -18.43
N LYS A 225 -4.12 11.04 -18.23
CA LYS A 225 -5.23 11.27 -19.17
C LYS A 225 -5.63 12.73 -19.20
N LEU A 226 -5.68 13.31 -20.40
CA LEU A 226 -6.20 14.65 -20.64
C LEU A 226 -7.57 14.54 -21.30
N GLU A 227 -8.61 15.03 -20.63
CA GLU A 227 -9.97 14.86 -21.11
C GLU A 227 -10.19 15.52 -22.48
N GLY A 228 -10.78 14.74 -23.40
CA GLY A 228 -11.14 15.20 -24.73
C GLY A 228 -9.95 15.50 -25.65
N HIS A 229 -8.77 14.97 -25.34
CA HIS A 229 -7.57 15.03 -26.17
C HIS A 229 -6.97 13.63 -26.32
N THR A 230 -6.28 13.42 -27.43
CA THR A 230 -5.42 12.26 -27.66
C THR A 230 -3.96 12.70 -27.53
N PHE A 231 -3.09 11.75 -27.24
CA PHE A 231 -1.64 11.92 -27.23
C PHE A 231 -1.05 11.18 -28.42
N THR A 232 0.02 11.71 -29.00
CA THR A 232 0.82 10.98 -29.99
C THR A 232 2.21 10.77 -29.42
N ILE A 233 2.55 9.54 -29.03
CA ILE A 233 3.88 9.18 -28.53
C ILE A 233 4.90 9.28 -29.66
N VAL A 234 6.02 9.97 -29.41
CA VAL A 234 7.10 10.20 -30.39
C VAL A 234 8.51 9.95 -29.82
N GLU A 235 8.64 9.81 -28.51
CA GLU A 235 9.90 9.53 -27.81
C GLU A 235 9.63 8.65 -26.59
N VAL A 236 10.48 7.65 -26.32
CA VAL A 236 10.53 6.91 -25.05
C VAL A 236 11.97 6.85 -24.56
N ASP A 237 12.21 7.27 -23.32
CA ASP A 237 13.53 7.21 -22.67
C ASP A 237 14.68 7.83 -23.50
N GLY A 238 14.40 8.88 -24.28
CA GLY A 238 15.39 9.52 -25.17
C GLY A 238 15.58 8.85 -26.53
N VAL A 239 14.81 7.81 -26.85
CA VAL A 239 14.78 7.16 -28.17
C VAL A 239 13.53 7.60 -28.93
N TYR A 240 13.71 8.12 -30.14
CA TYR A 240 12.59 8.48 -31.00
C TYR A 240 11.88 7.23 -31.53
N VAL A 241 10.55 7.27 -31.56
CA VAL A 241 9.69 6.18 -32.03
C VAL A 241 8.78 6.64 -33.16
N GLU A 242 8.25 5.70 -33.93
CA GLU A 242 7.18 6.00 -34.88
C GLU A 242 5.96 6.57 -34.13
N PRO A 243 5.34 7.65 -34.65
CA PRO A 243 4.20 8.29 -33.99
C PRO A 243 3.05 7.31 -33.69
N GLN A 244 2.69 7.20 -32.41
CA GLN A 244 1.64 6.29 -31.95
C GLN A 244 0.58 7.02 -31.14
N GLU A 245 -0.67 7.01 -31.61
CA GLU A 245 -1.79 7.65 -30.91
C GLU A 245 -2.29 6.79 -29.73
N THR A 246 -2.66 7.47 -28.64
CA THR A 246 -3.27 6.88 -27.44
C THR A 246 -4.16 7.88 -26.69
N ASP A 247 -5.17 7.38 -25.97
CA ASP A 247 -6.06 8.21 -25.13
C ASP A 247 -5.50 8.44 -23.72
N SER A 248 -4.58 7.58 -23.28
CA SER A 248 -3.93 7.66 -21.97
C SER A 248 -2.49 7.14 -22.03
N LEU A 249 -1.67 7.50 -21.05
CA LEU A 249 -0.32 6.97 -20.88
C LEU A 249 -0.29 6.10 -19.63
N TYR A 250 0.61 5.13 -19.60
CA TYR A 250 1.04 4.41 -18.42
C TYR A 250 2.55 4.51 -18.35
N LEU A 251 3.08 4.98 -17.22
CA LEU A 251 4.50 5.31 -17.06
C LEU A 251 4.98 4.76 -15.73
N SER A 252 5.85 3.74 -15.77
CA SER A 252 6.49 3.23 -14.57
C SER A 252 7.56 4.22 -14.07
N VAL A 253 8.00 4.06 -12.83
CA VAL A 253 9.04 4.93 -12.27
C VAL A 253 10.29 4.90 -13.15
N ALA A 254 10.94 6.07 -13.26
CA ALA A 254 12.11 6.36 -14.10
C ALA A 254 11.90 6.41 -15.62
N GLN A 255 10.74 5.95 -16.12
CA GLN A 255 10.43 6.06 -17.54
C GLN A 255 10.10 7.51 -17.94
N ARG A 256 10.41 7.82 -19.19
CA ARG A 256 10.09 9.07 -19.87
C ARG A 256 9.33 8.79 -21.15
N VAL A 257 8.36 9.64 -21.44
CA VAL A 257 7.66 9.62 -22.72
C VAL A 257 7.53 11.04 -23.24
N GLY A 258 7.95 11.24 -24.48
CA GLY A 258 7.68 12.45 -25.23
C GLY A 258 6.44 12.26 -26.09
N ILE A 259 5.46 13.14 -25.94
CA ILE A 259 4.22 13.12 -26.70
C ILE A 259 4.00 14.43 -27.46
N LEU A 260 3.32 14.36 -28.59
CA LEU A 260 2.70 15.52 -29.21
C LEU A 260 1.25 15.63 -28.71
N LEU A 261 0.90 16.83 -28.26
CA LEU A 261 -0.46 17.21 -27.92
C LEU A 261 -0.90 18.34 -28.84
N HIS A 262 -1.78 18.04 -29.78
CA HIS A 262 -2.42 19.07 -30.59
C HIS A 262 -3.66 19.61 -29.89
N THR A 263 -3.64 20.92 -29.61
CA THR A 263 -4.74 21.59 -28.92
C THR A 263 -5.92 21.84 -29.83
N LYS A 264 -7.12 21.96 -29.25
CA LYS A 264 -8.35 22.25 -30.01
C LYS A 264 -8.29 23.64 -30.63
N SER A 265 -8.97 23.81 -31.77
CA SER A 265 -9.00 25.08 -32.50
C SER A 265 -9.77 26.22 -31.82
N THR A 266 -10.54 25.94 -30.76
CA THR A 266 -11.37 26.93 -30.06
C THR A 266 -11.16 26.89 -28.55
N ALA A 267 -11.12 28.07 -27.93
CA ALA A 267 -10.98 28.25 -26.49
C ALA A 267 -12.35 28.31 -25.76
N ASN A 268 -13.23 27.35 -26.07
CA ASN A 268 -14.61 27.34 -25.57
C ASN A 268 -14.72 26.80 -24.13
N GLU A 269 -13.82 25.90 -23.74
CA GLU A 269 -13.84 25.11 -22.51
C GLU A 269 -12.40 24.85 -22.03
N ASN A 270 -12.24 24.60 -20.73
CA ASN A 270 -11.00 24.13 -20.11
C ASN A 270 -11.15 22.64 -19.76
N TYR A 271 -10.04 21.91 -19.63
CA TYR A 271 -10.06 20.44 -19.50
C TYR A 271 -9.30 19.96 -18.27
N ARG A 272 -9.70 18.81 -17.72
CA ARG A 272 -8.97 18.14 -16.64
C ARG A 272 -7.82 17.32 -17.21
N PHE A 273 -6.68 17.42 -16.52
CA PHE A 273 -5.55 16.53 -16.70
C PHE A 273 -5.42 15.67 -15.45
N LEU A 274 -5.77 14.40 -15.59
CA LEU A 274 -5.76 13.42 -14.50
C LEU A 274 -4.40 12.73 -14.45
N ASN A 275 -3.85 12.67 -13.23
CA ASN A 275 -2.80 11.74 -12.84
C ASN A 275 -3.48 10.68 -11.94
N ILE A 276 -3.14 9.40 -12.15
CA ILE A 276 -3.73 8.28 -11.41
C ILE A 276 -2.61 7.35 -10.96
N LEU A 277 -2.52 7.04 -9.67
CA LEU A 277 -1.61 6.03 -9.13
C LEU A 277 -2.11 4.62 -9.47
N ASP A 278 -1.20 3.71 -9.80
CA ASP A 278 -1.52 2.30 -10.03
C ASP A 278 -1.78 1.57 -8.70
N GLU A 279 -3.05 1.33 -8.40
CA GLU A 279 -3.51 0.66 -7.17
C GLU A 279 -2.96 -0.76 -7.04
N ASP A 280 -2.75 -1.47 -8.15
CA ASP A 280 -2.24 -2.86 -8.14
C ASP A 280 -0.83 -2.96 -7.54
N MET A 281 -0.08 -1.86 -7.47
CA MET A 281 1.25 -1.82 -6.86
C MET A 281 1.20 -1.56 -5.35
N LEU A 282 0.03 -1.39 -4.73
CA LEU A 282 -0.08 -1.00 -3.32
C LEU A 282 -0.68 -2.13 -2.48
N ASP A 283 0.08 -2.62 -1.49
CA ASP A 283 -0.40 -3.67 -0.57
C ASP A 283 -1.64 -3.29 0.23
N LEU A 284 -1.74 -2.00 0.57
CA LEU A 284 -2.78 -1.46 1.44
C LEU A 284 -3.23 -0.09 0.91
N LEU A 285 -4.53 0.17 1.04
CA LEU A 285 -5.16 1.43 0.62
C LEU A 285 -5.64 2.19 1.85
N PRO A 286 -4.80 3.06 2.43
CA PRO A 286 -5.20 3.84 3.59
C PRO A 286 -6.21 4.91 3.17
N GLU A 287 -7.10 5.28 4.09
CA GLU A 287 -8.20 6.22 3.81
C GLU A 287 -7.73 7.62 3.38
N ASP A 288 -6.51 8.02 3.73
CA ASP A 288 -5.93 9.31 3.40
C ASP A 288 -5.23 9.34 2.02
N LEU A 289 -5.03 8.19 1.37
CA LEU A 289 -4.45 8.09 0.02
C LEU A 289 -5.37 8.73 -1.03
N GLN A 290 -4.79 9.60 -1.85
CA GLN A 290 -5.46 10.16 -3.02
C GLN A 290 -4.96 9.48 -4.29
N LEU A 291 -5.70 8.48 -4.78
CA LEU A 291 -5.36 7.72 -5.99
C LEU A 291 -5.42 8.57 -7.27
N VAL A 292 -6.30 9.58 -7.31
CA VAL A 292 -6.50 10.43 -8.50
C VAL A 292 -6.20 11.89 -8.16
N SER A 293 -5.21 12.47 -8.82
CA SER A 293 -4.93 13.91 -8.77
C SER A 293 -5.47 14.63 -10.00
N THR A 294 -6.25 15.69 -9.78
CA THR A 294 -6.80 16.53 -10.86
C THR A 294 -5.96 17.80 -11.04
N ASN A 295 -5.47 17.99 -12.26
CA ASN A 295 -4.84 19.20 -12.77
C ASN A 295 -5.68 19.75 -13.94
N TRP A 296 -5.29 20.88 -14.53
CA TRP A 296 -6.06 21.53 -15.59
C TRP A 296 -5.21 22.01 -16.75
N VAL A 297 -5.77 21.86 -17.95
CA VAL A 297 -5.31 22.53 -19.17
C VAL A 297 -6.29 23.66 -19.47
N ARG A 298 -5.79 24.90 -19.39
CA ARG A 298 -6.59 26.11 -19.51
C ARG A 298 -6.39 26.76 -20.89
N TYR A 299 -7.46 26.76 -21.67
CA TYR A 299 -7.54 27.44 -22.96
C TYR A 299 -8.02 28.89 -22.81
N ASN A 300 -8.82 29.17 -21.77
CA ASN A 300 -9.46 30.47 -21.57
C ASN A 300 -9.60 30.78 -20.07
N ASP A 301 -9.00 31.89 -19.64
CA ASP A 301 -9.02 32.37 -18.26
C ASP A 301 -10.38 32.93 -17.81
N TYR A 302 -11.25 33.30 -18.74
CA TYR A 302 -12.63 33.73 -18.46
C TYR A 302 -13.63 32.57 -18.33
N LYS A 303 -13.22 31.34 -18.66
CA LYS A 303 -14.05 30.14 -18.51
C LYS A 303 -13.73 29.45 -17.18
N PRO A 304 -14.74 28.88 -16.49
CA PRO A 304 -14.47 28.14 -15.27
C PRO A 304 -13.58 26.93 -15.58
N LEU A 305 -12.72 26.58 -14.62
CA LEU A 305 -12.06 25.28 -14.61
C LEU A 305 -13.11 24.20 -14.29
N PRO A 306 -13.08 23.02 -14.95
CA PRO A 306 -13.90 21.89 -14.55
C PRO A 306 -13.71 21.53 -13.08
N GLU A 307 -14.78 21.10 -12.42
CA GLU A 307 -14.72 20.59 -11.05
C GLU A 307 -13.75 19.41 -10.95
N VAL A 308 -13.09 19.29 -9.79
CA VAL A 308 -12.17 18.17 -9.49
C VAL A 308 -12.84 16.82 -9.77
N PHE A 309 -12.05 15.83 -10.16
CA PHE A 309 -12.59 14.49 -10.41
C PHE A 309 -13.26 13.96 -9.13
N PRO A 310 -14.50 13.42 -9.20
CA PRO A 310 -15.20 12.90 -8.04
C PRO A 310 -14.40 11.79 -7.34
N ILE A 311 -14.23 11.92 -6.04
CA ILE A 311 -13.56 10.91 -5.21
C ILE A 311 -14.56 9.81 -4.88
N GLY A 312 -14.12 8.55 -4.99
CA GLY A 312 -14.89 7.38 -4.57
C GLY A 312 -14.62 6.15 -5.44
N TYR A 313 -14.68 4.98 -4.81
CA TYR A 313 -14.36 3.68 -5.43
C TYR A 313 -15.06 3.45 -6.78
N HIS A 314 -16.37 3.67 -6.86
CA HIS A 314 -17.12 3.52 -8.12
C HIS A 314 -16.73 4.50 -9.24
N HIS A 315 -16.20 5.68 -8.90
CA HIS A 315 -15.71 6.64 -9.89
C HIS A 315 -14.32 6.25 -10.38
N TYR A 316 -13.49 5.72 -9.48
CA TYR A 316 -12.18 5.18 -9.79
C TYR A 316 -12.25 3.96 -10.71
N GLU A 317 -13.05 2.93 -10.37
CA GLU A 317 -13.21 1.73 -11.22
C GLU A 317 -13.59 2.09 -12.66
N LYS A 318 -14.57 2.98 -12.82
CA LYS A 318 -14.99 3.48 -14.14
C LYS A 318 -13.91 4.26 -14.87
N LEU A 319 -13.07 4.99 -14.13
CA LEU A 319 -11.95 5.70 -14.71
C LEU A 319 -10.93 4.69 -15.25
N ILE A 320 -10.51 3.73 -14.43
CA ILE A 320 -9.56 2.67 -14.80
C ILE A 320 -10.04 1.86 -15.99
N GLU A 321 -11.31 1.40 -16.01
CA GLU A 321 -11.91 0.71 -17.17
C GLU A 321 -11.87 1.54 -18.46
N SER A 322 -11.82 2.88 -18.34
CA SER A 322 -11.73 3.80 -19.47
C SER A 322 -10.30 4.11 -19.91
N LEU A 323 -9.29 3.73 -19.12
CA LEU A 323 -7.89 3.88 -19.47
C LEU A 323 -7.50 2.77 -20.42
N LYS A 324 -6.91 3.14 -21.55
CA LYS A 324 -6.42 2.21 -22.58
C LYS A 324 -5.06 2.69 -23.04
N PRO A 325 -4.05 2.66 -22.15
CA PRO A 325 -2.72 3.07 -22.53
C PRO A 325 -2.22 2.19 -23.66
N PHE A 326 -1.49 2.79 -24.60
CA PHE A 326 -0.75 2.00 -25.57
C PHE A 326 0.35 1.22 -24.86
N ASP A 327 0.44 -0.07 -25.18
CA ASP A 327 1.47 -0.96 -24.68
C ASP A 327 2.84 -0.58 -25.28
N ASP A 328 3.74 -0.10 -24.43
CA ASP A 328 5.07 0.42 -24.81
C ASP A 328 5.96 -0.62 -25.50
N PHE A 329 5.77 -1.91 -25.21
CA PHE A 329 6.48 -3.00 -25.88
C PHE A 329 6.19 -3.06 -27.39
N LYS A 330 5.02 -2.55 -27.82
CA LYS A 330 4.59 -2.54 -29.23
C LYS A 330 5.09 -1.32 -30.01
N LEU A 331 5.85 -0.41 -29.39
CA LEU A 331 6.41 0.76 -30.06
C LEU A 331 7.55 0.34 -30.99
N ASN A 332 7.66 1.00 -32.15
CA ASN A 332 8.76 0.79 -33.08
C ASN A 332 9.74 1.98 -33.00
N PRO A 333 11.05 1.73 -32.80
CA PRO A 333 12.06 2.78 -32.91
C PRO A 333 12.03 3.44 -34.29
N PHE A 334 12.26 4.75 -34.33
CA PHE A 334 12.25 5.53 -35.57
C PHE A 334 13.36 5.06 -36.54
N ASP A 335 14.54 4.72 -36.00
CA ASP A 335 15.69 4.26 -36.78
C ASP A 335 15.55 2.80 -37.29
N LYS A 336 14.56 2.06 -36.77
CA LYS A 336 14.25 0.67 -37.15
C LYS A 336 15.45 -0.27 -37.11
N GLU A 337 16.25 -0.15 -36.06
CA GLU A 337 17.30 -1.12 -35.80
C GLU A 337 16.70 -2.53 -35.74
N GLU A 338 17.38 -3.50 -36.37
CA GLU A 338 16.96 -4.90 -36.27
C GLU A 338 17.37 -5.46 -34.91
N ALA A 339 16.64 -6.47 -34.45
CA ALA A 339 17.01 -7.22 -33.25
C ALA A 339 18.49 -7.68 -33.35
N LEU A 340 19.24 -7.46 -32.28
CA LEU A 340 20.63 -7.92 -32.15
C LEU A 340 20.68 -9.44 -32.37
N PRO A 341 21.78 -9.95 -32.95
CA PRO A 341 21.92 -11.38 -33.24
C PRO A 341 21.92 -12.21 -31.94
N GLU A 342 22.05 -13.53 -32.09
CA GLU A 342 22.18 -14.42 -30.94
C GLU A 342 23.29 -13.95 -29.98
N PRO A 343 23.05 -14.07 -28.66
CA PRO A 343 23.96 -13.52 -27.67
C PRO A 343 25.25 -14.32 -27.59
N ASP A 344 26.35 -13.61 -27.35
CA ASP A 344 27.64 -14.19 -26.98
C ASP A 344 27.63 -14.61 -25.50
N HIS A 345 26.89 -13.86 -24.67
CA HIS A 345 26.74 -14.13 -23.24
C HIS A 345 25.28 -13.97 -22.80
N LYS A 346 24.78 -14.94 -22.02
CA LYS A 346 23.43 -14.92 -21.46
C LYS A 346 23.48 -14.80 -19.95
N VAL A 347 22.72 -13.86 -19.41
CA VAL A 347 22.57 -13.62 -17.96
C VAL A 347 21.12 -13.90 -17.61
N GLU A 348 20.88 -14.96 -16.86
CA GLU A 348 19.55 -15.33 -16.39
C GLU A 348 19.39 -14.91 -14.93
N LEU A 349 18.36 -14.13 -14.65
CA LEU A 349 18.10 -13.48 -13.39
C LEU A 349 16.69 -13.84 -12.93
N ASN A 350 16.60 -14.77 -11.97
CA ASN A 350 15.36 -15.04 -11.26
C ASN A 350 15.31 -14.13 -10.04
N PHE A 351 14.27 -13.32 -9.91
CA PHE A 351 14.11 -12.47 -8.74
C PHE A 351 12.87 -12.75 -7.94
N VAL A 352 13.02 -12.59 -6.63
CA VAL A 352 12.01 -12.89 -5.61
C VAL A 352 12.33 -12.07 -4.35
N MET A 353 11.31 -11.88 -3.51
CA MET A 353 11.41 -11.24 -2.21
C MET A 353 11.29 -12.31 -1.11
N ASP A 354 12.24 -12.38 -0.17
CA ASP A 354 12.21 -13.36 0.91
C ASP A 354 12.91 -12.86 2.19
N ASN A 355 12.64 -13.51 3.32
CA ASN A 355 13.19 -13.16 4.62
C ASN A 355 14.54 -13.84 4.89
N LEU A 356 15.50 -13.06 5.37
CA LEU A 356 16.77 -13.59 5.90
C LEU A 356 16.70 -13.84 7.41
N GLY A 357 17.78 -14.39 7.97
CA GLY A 357 17.85 -14.87 9.34
C GLY A 357 17.70 -13.82 10.44
N ASP A 358 17.77 -12.53 10.09
CA ASP A 358 17.44 -11.41 10.97
C ASP A 358 15.94 -11.08 11.00
N GLY A 359 15.17 -11.68 10.09
CA GLY A 359 13.72 -11.57 9.95
C GLY A 359 13.28 -10.41 9.06
N VAL A 360 14.20 -9.73 8.37
CA VAL A 360 13.90 -8.67 7.40
C VAL A 360 13.71 -9.29 6.02
N ASN A 361 12.78 -8.74 5.24
CA ASN A 361 12.55 -9.13 3.85
C ASN A 361 13.53 -8.40 2.92
N TYR A 362 14.22 -9.16 2.09
CA TYR A 362 15.19 -8.70 1.10
C TYR A 362 14.77 -9.15 -0.30
N ALA A 363 15.32 -8.50 -1.31
CA ALA A 363 15.10 -8.84 -2.70
C ALA A 363 16.37 -9.49 -3.27
N PHE A 364 16.18 -10.51 -4.09
CA PHE A 364 17.25 -11.38 -4.54
C PHE A 364 17.29 -11.48 -6.06
N PHE A 365 18.49 -11.68 -6.57
CA PHE A 365 18.73 -12.30 -7.87
C PHE A 365 19.45 -13.61 -7.64
N ASN A 366 18.84 -14.73 -8.03
CA ASN A 366 19.43 -16.08 -7.91
C ASN A 366 20.01 -16.34 -6.49
N ASP A 367 19.22 -16.12 -5.45
CA ASP A 367 19.57 -16.25 -4.02
C ASP A 367 20.57 -15.22 -3.46
N ILE A 368 21.01 -14.24 -4.28
CA ILE A 368 21.94 -13.18 -3.88
C ILE A 368 21.19 -11.85 -3.75
N SER A 369 21.23 -11.27 -2.56
CA SER A 369 20.82 -9.87 -2.33
C SER A 369 22.08 -8.99 -2.40
N TYR A 370 22.01 -7.91 -3.18
CA TYR A 370 23.13 -7.00 -3.38
C TYR A 370 23.58 -6.38 -2.04
N VAL A 371 24.88 -6.49 -1.76
CA VAL A 371 25.51 -5.79 -0.64
C VAL A 371 26.68 -4.98 -1.15
N ALA A 372 26.65 -3.67 -0.87
CA ALA A 372 27.69 -2.74 -1.30
C ALA A 372 29.09 -3.18 -0.84
N PRO A 373 30.10 -3.18 -1.73
CA PRO A 373 31.47 -3.55 -1.38
C PRO A 373 32.14 -2.48 -0.53
N LYS A 374 33.28 -2.81 0.12
CA LYS A 374 34.08 -1.82 0.88
C LYS A 374 34.83 -0.82 -0.01
N VAL A 375 35.09 -1.19 -1.26
CA VAL A 375 35.79 -0.38 -2.25
C VAL A 375 34.88 -0.30 -3.47
N PRO A 376 34.60 0.90 -4.02
CA PRO A 376 33.79 1.01 -5.22
C PRO A 376 34.30 0.12 -6.35
N THR A 377 33.39 -0.52 -7.07
CA THR A 377 33.73 -1.50 -8.12
C THR A 377 34.65 -0.89 -9.19
N LEU A 378 34.42 0.34 -9.63
CA LEU A 378 35.30 1.04 -10.57
C LEU A 378 36.72 1.24 -10.02
N LEU A 379 36.85 1.58 -8.73
CA LEU A 379 38.17 1.71 -8.09
C LEU A 379 38.88 0.37 -7.95
N THR A 380 38.12 -0.72 -7.78
CA THR A 380 38.64 -2.10 -7.84
C THR A 380 39.17 -2.42 -9.24
N VAL A 381 38.40 -2.12 -10.29
CA VAL A 381 38.82 -2.29 -11.69
C VAL A 381 40.13 -1.55 -11.94
N LEU A 382 40.19 -0.26 -11.62
CA LEU A 382 41.33 0.60 -11.94
C LEU A 382 42.61 0.27 -11.16
N SER A 383 42.50 -0.48 -10.06
CA SER A 383 43.63 -0.76 -9.17
C SER A 383 44.14 -2.20 -9.17
N SER A 384 43.42 -3.11 -9.82
CA SER A 384 43.67 -4.57 -9.83
C SER A 384 44.51 -5.07 -11.01
N GLY A 385 44.75 -4.23 -12.03
CA GLY A 385 45.53 -4.60 -13.22
C GLY A 385 44.88 -5.76 -13.97
N ASP A 386 45.67 -6.75 -14.40
CA ASP A 386 45.17 -7.90 -15.18
C ASP A 386 44.14 -8.76 -14.44
N LEU A 387 44.02 -8.63 -13.11
CA LEU A 387 42.99 -9.34 -12.33
C LEU A 387 41.60 -8.75 -12.51
N ALA A 388 41.45 -7.59 -13.16
CA ALA A 388 40.16 -6.96 -13.37
C ALA A 388 39.18 -7.81 -14.21
N THR A 389 39.67 -8.81 -14.95
CA THR A 389 38.80 -9.77 -15.65
C THR A 389 38.33 -10.94 -14.77
N ASN A 390 38.74 -10.99 -13.50
CA ASN A 390 38.38 -12.06 -12.58
C ASN A 390 37.24 -11.60 -11.67
N GLU A 391 36.03 -12.08 -11.94
CA GLU A 391 34.80 -11.72 -11.21
C GLU A 391 34.93 -11.82 -9.69
N ARG A 392 35.74 -12.78 -9.20
CA ARG A 392 35.94 -13.00 -7.76
C ARG A 392 36.41 -11.76 -7.01
N ILE A 393 37.20 -10.87 -7.62
CA ILE A 393 37.71 -9.69 -6.91
C ILE A 393 36.60 -8.67 -6.59
N TYR A 394 35.46 -8.77 -7.26
CA TYR A 394 34.34 -7.87 -7.06
C TYR A 394 33.40 -8.34 -5.94
N GLY A 395 33.71 -9.45 -5.28
CA GLY A 395 32.98 -9.96 -4.12
C GLY A 395 31.89 -10.96 -4.48
N SER A 396 31.43 -11.70 -3.47
CA SER A 396 30.40 -12.73 -3.66
C SER A 396 28.97 -12.19 -3.64
N ASN A 397 28.76 -11.02 -3.02
CA ASN A 397 27.44 -10.43 -2.77
C ASN A 397 27.15 -9.15 -3.56
N THR A 398 28.03 -8.73 -4.47
CA THR A 398 27.79 -7.59 -5.39
C THR A 398 27.09 -8.01 -6.69
N ASN A 399 26.84 -9.31 -6.85
CA ASN A 399 26.26 -9.95 -8.03
C ASN A 399 26.88 -9.42 -9.34
N SER A 400 28.19 -9.60 -9.44
CA SER A 400 29.03 -9.01 -10.48
C SER A 400 29.22 -9.95 -11.67
N PHE A 401 29.04 -9.42 -12.88
CA PHE A 401 29.29 -10.12 -14.14
C PHE A 401 30.33 -9.37 -14.97
N VAL A 402 31.41 -10.03 -15.39
CA VAL A 402 32.43 -9.43 -16.24
C VAL A 402 32.11 -9.71 -17.71
N LEU A 403 31.87 -8.65 -18.47
CA LEU A 403 31.47 -8.72 -19.87
C LEU A 403 32.66 -8.42 -20.79
N GLN A 404 32.78 -9.13 -21.92
CA GLN A 404 33.83 -8.83 -22.90
C GLN A 404 33.41 -7.68 -23.81
N HIS A 405 34.41 -6.98 -24.35
CA HIS A 405 34.16 -5.84 -25.23
C HIS A 405 33.51 -6.29 -26.55
N ASN A 406 32.40 -5.64 -26.89
CA ASN A 406 31.52 -5.84 -28.04
C ASN A 406 30.68 -7.13 -28.06
N ASP A 407 30.67 -7.91 -26.98
CA ASP A 407 29.77 -9.06 -26.87
C ASP A 407 28.31 -8.60 -26.90
N ILE A 408 27.45 -9.41 -27.51
CA ILE A 408 26.00 -9.27 -27.39
C ILE A 408 25.56 -9.98 -26.11
N ILE A 409 24.97 -9.21 -25.19
CA ILE A 409 24.52 -9.69 -23.91
C ILE A 409 23.00 -9.85 -23.97
N GLU A 410 22.50 -11.02 -23.61
CA GLU A 410 21.09 -11.25 -23.37
C GLU A 410 20.82 -11.33 -21.86
N ILE A 411 19.91 -10.49 -21.38
CA ILE A 411 19.39 -10.58 -20.01
C ILE A 411 18.01 -11.23 -20.10
N VAL A 412 17.86 -12.38 -19.45
CA VAL A 412 16.56 -13.00 -19.20
C VAL A 412 16.21 -12.76 -17.75
N LEU A 413 15.11 -12.07 -17.53
CA LEU A 413 14.69 -11.62 -16.23
C LEU A 413 13.32 -12.23 -15.92
N ASN A 414 13.30 -13.16 -14.97
CA ASN A 414 12.11 -13.91 -14.56
C ASN A 414 11.59 -13.34 -13.23
N ASN A 415 10.37 -12.82 -13.26
CA ASN A 415 9.67 -12.32 -12.10
C ASN A 415 9.00 -13.48 -11.37
N MET A 416 9.55 -13.85 -10.22
CA MET A 416 8.96 -14.86 -9.33
C MET A 416 8.06 -14.23 -8.25
N ASP A 417 7.83 -12.92 -8.36
CA ASP A 417 6.99 -12.11 -7.50
C ASP A 417 5.72 -11.68 -8.26
N ASP A 418 4.62 -11.45 -7.53
CA ASP A 418 3.34 -11.03 -8.09
C ASP A 418 3.24 -9.50 -8.27
N GLY A 419 4.31 -8.76 -7.96
CA GLY A 419 4.45 -7.33 -8.18
C GLY A 419 4.87 -6.92 -9.60
N LYS A 420 4.67 -5.63 -9.91
CA LYS A 420 5.19 -4.97 -11.12
C LYS A 420 6.55 -4.34 -10.81
N HIS A 421 7.58 -4.62 -11.61
CA HIS A 421 8.93 -4.12 -11.36
C HIS A 421 9.54 -3.42 -12.59
N PRO A 422 9.83 -2.12 -12.53
CA PRO A 422 10.59 -1.42 -13.56
C PRO A 422 12.09 -1.62 -13.37
N PHE A 423 12.75 -2.25 -14.34
CA PHE A 423 14.20 -2.45 -14.33
C PHE A 423 14.90 -1.43 -15.22
N HIS A 424 15.98 -0.86 -14.70
CA HIS A 424 16.82 0.12 -15.37
C HIS A 424 18.25 -0.40 -15.56
N LEU A 425 18.86 -0.09 -16.71
CA LEU A 425 20.26 -0.36 -17.01
C LEU A 425 21.02 0.97 -17.17
N HIS A 426 22.10 1.13 -16.42
CA HIS A 426 23.01 2.26 -16.60
C HIS A 426 23.86 2.10 -17.87
N GLY A 427 24.31 3.23 -18.44
CA GLY A 427 25.31 3.25 -19.52
C GLY A 427 24.82 2.80 -20.91
N HIS A 428 23.60 2.27 -21.01
CA HIS A 428 23.05 1.69 -22.23
C HIS A 428 21.54 1.90 -22.35
N THR A 429 21.05 1.96 -23.58
CA THR A 429 19.69 1.50 -23.89
C THR A 429 19.75 0.05 -24.37
N PHE A 430 18.76 -0.75 -24.00
CA PHE A 430 18.62 -2.14 -24.43
C PHE A 430 17.42 -2.32 -25.37
N GLN A 431 17.49 -3.35 -26.21
CA GLN A 431 16.37 -3.85 -27.00
C GLN A 431 15.48 -4.75 -26.14
N VAL A 432 14.19 -4.44 -26.06
CA VAL A 432 13.19 -5.30 -25.42
C VAL A 432 12.66 -6.28 -26.46
N LEU A 433 13.14 -7.53 -26.42
CA LEU A 433 12.84 -8.53 -27.45
C LEU A 433 11.50 -9.23 -27.23
N PHE A 434 11.20 -9.51 -25.97
CA PHE A 434 10.00 -10.23 -25.55
C PHE A 434 9.62 -9.80 -24.14
N ARG A 435 8.32 -9.60 -23.90
CA ARG A 435 7.73 -9.42 -22.57
C ARG A 435 6.53 -10.35 -22.46
N SER A 436 6.55 -11.26 -21.49
CA SER A 436 5.40 -12.12 -21.19
C SER A 436 4.28 -11.29 -20.53
N GLU A 437 3.03 -11.73 -20.72
CA GLU A 437 1.87 -11.16 -20.04
C GLU A 437 1.80 -11.56 -18.56
N GLY A 438 2.54 -12.60 -18.14
CA GLY A 438 2.47 -13.20 -16.80
C GLY A 438 1.37 -14.26 -16.67
N ASP A 439 1.28 -14.85 -15.49
CA ASP A 439 0.23 -15.82 -15.11
C ASP A 439 -0.28 -15.51 -13.69
N ASP A 440 -1.58 -15.61 -13.48
CA ASP A 440 -2.23 -15.23 -12.22
C ASP A 440 -2.00 -16.27 -11.09
N ASP A 441 -1.69 -17.52 -11.43
CA ASP A 441 -1.58 -18.63 -10.48
C ASP A 441 -0.12 -18.94 -10.10
N GLU A 442 0.83 -18.93 -11.05
CA GLU A 442 2.23 -19.32 -10.82
C GLU A 442 3.21 -18.54 -11.74
N PRO A 443 4.43 -18.21 -11.32
CA PRO A 443 5.43 -17.56 -12.16
C PRO A 443 5.72 -18.29 -13.49
N GLU A 444 5.53 -17.60 -14.61
CA GLU A 444 5.97 -18.02 -15.93
C GLU A 444 7.46 -17.74 -16.10
N VAL A 445 8.26 -18.81 -16.17
CA VAL A 445 9.72 -18.73 -16.37
C VAL A 445 10.06 -18.90 -17.85
N TYR A 446 11.04 -18.13 -18.33
CA TYR A 446 11.53 -18.25 -19.70
C TYR A 446 12.07 -19.66 -20.02
N ASP A 447 11.36 -20.38 -20.88
CA ASP A 447 11.85 -21.61 -21.50
C ASP A 447 12.44 -21.38 -22.92
N PRO A 448 13.76 -21.58 -23.13
CA PRO A 448 14.37 -21.48 -24.45
C PRO A 448 13.91 -22.56 -25.44
N GLU A 449 13.36 -23.68 -24.97
CA GLU A 449 12.81 -24.73 -25.83
C GLU A 449 11.38 -24.41 -26.31
N ASN A 450 10.69 -23.46 -25.66
CA ASN A 450 9.37 -23.01 -26.06
C ASN A 450 9.46 -22.08 -27.28
N PRO A 451 8.92 -22.48 -28.45
CA PRO A 451 8.99 -21.66 -29.66
C PRO A 451 8.21 -20.36 -29.56
N ASP A 452 7.25 -20.24 -28.63
CA ASP A 452 6.49 -19.00 -28.44
C ASP A 452 7.31 -17.94 -27.70
N HIS A 453 8.17 -18.34 -26.75
CA HIS A 453 9.05 -17.44 -25.99
C HIS A 453 10.19 -16.86 -26.84
N ASN A 454 10.50 -17.50 -27.96
CA ASN A 454 11.56 -17.10 -28.90
C ASN A 454 11.04 -16.27 -30.08
N LYS A 455 9.78 -15.84 -30.07
CA LYS A 455 9.20 -14.99 -31.13
C LYS A 455 9.52 -13.52 -30.87
N PHE A 456 10.74 -13.13 -31.19
CA PHE A 456 11.20 -11.76 -30.99
C PHE A 456 10.63 -10.79 -32.02
N ALA A 457 10.37 -9.57 -31.58
CA ALA A 457 10.04 -8.47 -32.47
C ALA A 457 11.19 -8.23 -33.46
N LYS A 458 10.87 -8.00 -34.74
CA LYS A 458 11.90 -7.72 -35.75
C LYS A 458 12.66 -6.43 -35.45
N HIS A 459 11.91 -5.40 -35.05
CA HIS A 459 12.38 -4.08 -34.66
C HIS A 459 11.92 -3.84 -33.22
N PRO A 460 12.64 -4.38 -32.23
CA PRO A 460 12.25 -4.27 -30.83
C PRO A 460 12.33 -2.81 -30.35
N VAL A 461 11.47 -2.42 -29.40
CA VAL A 461 11.59 -1.11 -28.75
C VAL A 461 12.95 -1.03 -28.02
N VAL A 462 13.58 0.14 -28.08
CA VAL A 462 14.88 0.43 -27.46
C VAL A 462 14.68 1.49 -26.40
N ARG A 463 15.13 1.21 -25.18
CA ARG A 463 14.97 2.11 -24.02
C ARG A 463 15.91 1.73 -22.87
N ASP A 464 15.93 2.52 -21.80
CA ASP A 464 16.77 2.25 -20.62
C ASP A 464 16.00 1.77 -19.38
N THR A 465 14.67 1.89 -19.33
CA THR A 465 13.85 1.37 -18.23
C THR A 465 12.63 0.61 -18.72
N VAL A 466 12.38 -0.61 -18.26
CA VAL A 466 11.23 -1.43 -18.70
C VAL A 466 10.54 -2.11 -17.53
N MET A 467 9.21 -2.13 -17.56
CA MET A 467 8.41 -2.86 -16.58
C MET A 467 8.32 -4.34 -16.95
N VAL A 468 8.62 -5.20 -15.98
CA VAL A 468 8.31 -6.63 -15.97
C VAL A 468 6.96 -6.83 -15.30
N ASN A 469 6.09 -7.60 -15.94
CA ASN A 469 4.76 -7.90 -15.44
C ASN A 469 4.82 -8.88 -14.24
N PRO A 470 3.81 -8.88 -13.35
CA PRO A 470 3.62 -9.88 -12.31
C PRO A 470 3.79 -11.30 -12.85
N ASN A 471 4.52 -12.16 -12.12
CA ASN A 471 4.67 -13.58 -12.46
C ASN A 471 5.10 -13.85 -13.92
N GLY A 472 5.71 -12.88 -14.60
CA GLY A 472 6.10 -12.97 -16.00
C GLY A 472 7.61 -12.97 -16.18
N PHE A 473 8.05 -12.83 -17.42
CA PHE A 473 9.46 -12.65 -17.73
C PHE A 473 9.69 -11.65 -18.86
N ILE A 474 10.91 -11.15 -18.97
CA ILE A 474 11.34 -10.29 -20.06
C ILE A 474 12.71 -10.73 -20.61
N VAL A 475 12.89 -10.56 -21.92
CA VAL A 475 14.16 -10.84 -22.61
C VAL A 475 14.69 -9.55 -23.21
N LEU A 476 15.88 -9.15 -22.79
CA LEU A 476 16.54 -7.92 -23.21
C LEU A 476 17.85 -8.26 -23.92
N ARG A 477 18.24 -7.47 -24.93
CA ARG A 477 19.60 -7.52 -25.48
C ARG A 477 20.23 -6.14 -25.55
N PHE A 478 21.53 -6.08 -25.24
CA PHE A 478 22.35 -4.91 -25.52
C PHE A 478 23.74 -5.36 -25.97
N LYS A 479 24.50 -4.43 -26.54
CA LYS A 479 25.88 -4.68 -26.95
C LYS A 479 26.82 -4.04 -25.95
N ALA A 480 27.78 -4.81 -25.44
CA ALA A 480 28.83 -4.33 -24.54
C ALA A 480 29.87 -3.45 -25.25
N ASN A 481 29.47 -2.29 -25.79
CA ASN A 481 30.31 -1.36 -26.54
C ASN A 481 30.71 -0.08 -25.77
N ASN A 482 30.39 0.02 -24.49
CA ASN A 482 30.65 1.13 -23.59
C ASN A 482 31.39 0.67 -22.33
N PRO A 483 32.74 0.54 -22.37
CA PRO A 483 33.54 0.09 -21.23
C PRO A 483 33.23 0.90 -19.97
N GLY A 484 32.80 0.22 -18.91
CA GLY A 484 32.36 0.85 -17.68
C GLY A 484 31.83 -0.16 -16.66
N VAL A 485 31.56 0.32 -15.46
CA VAL A 485 30.82 -0.43 -14.44
C VAL A 485 29.40 0.10 -14.38
N TRP A 486 28.42 -0.75 -14.71
CA TRP A 486 27.03 -0.36 -14.89
C TRP A 486 26.12 -1.15 -13.96
N LEU A 487 25.25 -0.45 -13.23
CA LEU A 487 24.19 -1.10 -12.45
C LEU A 487 23.04 -1.53 -13.35
N PHE A 488 22.45 -2.67 -13.02
CA PHE A 488 21.13 -3.09 -13.50
C PHE A 488 20.27 -3.45 -12.31
N HIS A 489 19.18 -2.71 -12.10
CA HIS A 489 18.40 -2.80 -10.88
C HIS A 489 16.93 -2.44 -11.06
N CYS A 490 16.10 -2.85 -10.10
CA CYS A 490 14.73 -2.35 -10.00
C CYS A 490 14.76 -0.87 -9.58
N HIS A 491 13.97 -0.03 -10.24
CA HIS A 491 13.89 1.40 -9.97
C HIS A 491 12.75 1.75 -8.97
N VAL A 492 12.05 0.73 -8.44
CA VAL A 492 11.37 0.89 -7.15
C VAL A 492 12.45 0.95 -6.08
N ASP A 493 12.62 2.12 -5.49
CA ASP A 493 13.78 2.42 -4.64
C ASP A 493 13.78 1.57 -3.36
N TRP A 494 12.59 1.18 -2.88
CA TRP A 494 12.43 0.22 -1.80
C TRP A 494 13.08 -1.13 -2.15
N HIS A 495 12.88 -1.63 -3.38
CA HIS A 495 13.45 -2.89 -3.84
C HIS A 495 14.96 -2.79 -4.09
N LEU A 496 15.44 -1.64 -4.60
CA LEU A 496 16.88 -1.39 -4.71
C LEU A 496 17.56 -1.46 -3.34
N GLU A 497 16.97 -0.84 -2.32
CA GLU A 497 17.49 -0.85 -0.95
C GLU A 497 17.33 -2.22 -0.25
N GLN A 498 16.43 -3.07 -0.73
CA GLN A 498 16.38 -4.51 -0.38
C GLN A 498 17.43 -5.36 -1.10
N GLY A 499 18.19 -4.78 -2.04
CA GLY A 499 19.29 -5.42 -2.73
C GLY A 499 18.97 -5.96 -4.13
N LEU A 500 17.88 -5.50 -4.77
CA LEU A 500 17.47 -5.96 -6.12
C LEU A 500 18.33 -5.35 -7.24
N SER A 501 19.60 -5.73 -7.28
CA SER A 501 20.60 -5.14 -8.18
C SER A 501 21.69 -6.13 -8.59
N VAL A 502 22.22 -5.96 -9.79
CA VAL A 502 23.45 -6.61 -10.28
C VAL A 502 24.41 -5.57 -10.82
N THR A 503 25.70 -5.94 -10.87
CA THR A 503 26.75 -5.07 -11.42
C THR A 503 27.35 -5.69 -12.68
N PHE A 504 27.25 -4.99 -13.81
CA PHE A 504 27.95 -5.34 -15.04
C PHE A 504 29.30 -4.62 -15.11
N ILE A 505 30.39 -5.38 -15.14
CA ILE A 505 31.75 -4.87 -15.34
C ILE A 505 32.12 -5.10 -16.79
N GLU A 506 31.90 -4.07 -17.60
CA GLU A 506 32.04 -4.15 -19.04
C GLU A 506 33.47 -3.81 -19.48
N ALA A 507 34.12 -4.77 -20.14
CA ALA A 507 35.44 -4.60 -20.73
C ALA A 507 36.46 -3.97 -19.74
N PRO A 508 36.70 -4.56 -18.57
CA PRO A 508 37.47 -3.91 -17.49
C PRO A 508 38.90 -3.51 -17.86
N LEU A 509 39.53 -4.24 -18.78
CA LEU A 509 40.85 -3.87 -19.31
C LEU A 509 40.79 -2.67 -20.26
N GLU A 510 39.68 -2.46 -20.97
CA GLU A 510 39.46 -1.26 -21.77
C GLU A 510 39.24 -0.06 -20.84
N ILE A 511 38.45 -0.20 -19.77
CA ILE A 511 38.29 0.84 -18.73
C ILE A 511 39.66 1.35 -18.26
N GLN A 512 40.59 0.44 -17.91
CA GLN A 512 41.94 0.81 -17.47
C GLN A 512 42.76 1.59 -18.51
N ASN A 513 42.45 1.42 -19.81
CA ASN A 513 43.14 2.07 -20.92
C ASN A 513 42.46 3.36 -21.41
N SER A 514 41.13 3.44 -21.32
CA SER A 514 40.31 4.51 -21.90
C SER A 514 39.82 5.54 -20.89
N GLU A 515 39.68 5.18 -19.61
CA GLU A 515 39.19 6.11 -18.60
C GLU A 515 40.23 7.21 -18.38
N LEU A 516 39.77 8.46 -18.44
CA LEU A 516 40.61 9.60 -18.07
C LEU A 516 41.07 9.45 -16.62
N PRO A 517 42.27 9.95 -16.24
CA PRO A 517 42.68 9.96 -14.85
C PRO A 517 41.58 10.56 -13.98
N LEU A 518 41.13 9.79 -12.97
CA LEU A 518 40.04 10.20 -12.10
C LEU A 518 40.33 11.57 -11.48
N PRO A 519 39.35 12.49 -11.46
CA PRO A 519 39.51 13.76 -10.76
C PRO A 519 39.86 13.56 -9.28
N LYS A 520 40.55 14.55 -8.71
CA LYS A 520 40.93 14.54 -7.29
C LYS A 520 39.73 14.37 -6.36
N SER A 521 38.55 14.87 -6.76
CA SER A 521 37.30 14.72 -6.00
C SER A 521 36.92 13.27 -5.69
N HIS A 522 37.21 12.31 -6.58
CA HIS A 522 36.92 10.89 -6.33
C HIS A 522 37.72 10.35 -5.15
N PHE A 523 39.02 10.69 -5.10
CA PHE A 523 39.88 10.29 -4.00
C PHE A 523 39.56 11.05 -2.71
N ASP A 524 39.27 12.35 -2.81
CA ASP A 524 38.88 13.18 -1.66
C ASP A 524 37.57 12.66 -1.02
N ALA A 525 36.58 12.22 -1.81
CA ALA A 525 35.36 11.60 -1.31
C ALA A 525 35.61 10.31 -0.52
N CYS A 526 36.49 9.44 -1.03
CA CYS A 526 36.88 8.22 -0.30
C CYS A 526 37.64 8.55 0.99
N GLU A 527 38.60 9.48 0.94
CA GLU A 527 39.39 9.90 2.10
C GLU A 527 38.50 10.47 3.22
N ALA A 528 37.49 11.28 2.85
CA ALA A 528 36.56 11.87 3.82
C ALA A 528 35.77 10.83 4.64
N LEU A 529 35.60 9.62 4.12
CA LEU A 529 34.91 8.51 4.79
C LEU A 529 35.85 7.41 5.31
N ASN A 530 37.17 7.64 5.25
CA ASN A 530 38.19 6.61 5.53
C ASN A 530 37.99 5.32 4.70
N MET A 531 37.46 5.47 3.48
CA MET A 531 37.30 4.37 2.54
C MET A 531 38.56 4.21 1.71
N SER A 532 38.92 2.96 1.41
CA SER A 532 40.06 2.70 0.52
C SER A 532 39.66 2.98 -0.92
N SER A 533 40.52 3.69 -1.65
CA SER A 533 40.37 3.90 -3.10
C SER A 533 41.03 2.80 -3.93
N LYS A 534 41.42 1.69 -3.29
CA LYS A 534 42.09 0.52 -3.87
C LYS A 534 41.77 -0.72 -3.07
N GLY A 535 41.58 -1.85 -3.73
CA GLY A 535 41.24 -3.11 -3.08
C GLY A 535 40.27 -3.90 -3.90
N ASN A 536 40.10 -5.17 -3.55
CA ASN A 536 38.94 -5.97 -3.93
C ASN A 536 37.70 -5.54 -3.11
N ALA A 537 36.56 -6.22 -3.28
CA ALA A 537 35.34 -5.92 -2.54
C ALA A 537 35.45 -5.99 -1.00
N ALA A 538 36.42 -6.74 -0.48
CA ALA A 538 36.72 -6.80 0.96
C ALA A 538 37.68 -5.69 1.43
N GLY A 539 38.22 -4.89 0.51
CA GLY A 539 39.26 -3.89 0.76
C GLY A 539 40.68 -4.46 0.81
N ASN A 540 40.88 -5.72 0.42
CA ASN A 540 42.18 -6.38 0.43
C ASN A 540 42.90 -6.17 -0.91
N TYR A 541 44.20 -5.92 -0.86
CA TYR A 541 45.09 -5.83 -2.02
C TYR A 541 46.54 -6.10 -1.60
N GLY A 542 47.38 -6.43 -2.58
CA GLY A 542 48.81 -6.56 -2.36
C GLY A 542 49.60 -6.75 -3.66
N GLU A 543 50.84 -7.20 -3.54
CA GLU A 543 51.72 -7.47 -4.69
C GLU A 543 51.44 -8.85 -5.31
N LEU A 544 50.89 -9.79 -4.53
CA LEU A 544 50.61 -11.15 -4.97
C LEU A 544 49.15 -11.30 -5.41
N HIS A 545 48.90 -12.10 -6.45
CA HIS A 545 47.53 -12.36 -6.92
C HIS A 545 46.63 -12.96 -5.83
N GLN A 546 47.19 -13.80 -4.94
CA GLN A 546 46.40 -14.41 -3.87
C GLN A 546 45.81 -13.39 -2.89
N GLU A 547 46.46 -12.25 -2.68
CA GLU A 547 46.01 -11.20 -1.76
C GLU A 547 44.76 -10.48 -2.31
N TRP A 548 44.64 -10.39 -3.63
CA TRP A 548 43.45 -9.86 -4.31
C TRP A 548 42.27 -10.85 -4.32
N LEU A 549 42.54 -12.15 -4.26
CA LEU A 549 41.51 -13.20 -4.23
C LEU A 549 41.01 -13.52 -2.81
N ASP A 550 41.62 -12.91 -1.79
CA ASP A 550 41.21 -13.01 -0.40
C ASP A 550 40.07 -12.03 -0.10
N LEU A 551 38.85 -12.57 0.02
CA LEU A 551 37.64 -11.82 0.35
C LEU A 551 37.35 -11.84 1.86
N THR A 552 38.33 -12.18 2.70
CA THR A 552 38.13 -12.17 4.16
C THR A 552 37.70 -10.78 4.63
N GLY A 553 36.52 -10.73 5.24
CA GLY A 553 35.91 -9.49 5.72
C GLY A 553 35.09 -8.74 4.68
N GLU A 554 34.74 -9.36 3.55
CA GLU A 554 33.75 -8.81 2.63
C GLU A 554 32.39 -8.60 3.35
N PRO A 555 31.65 -7.55 3.00
CA PRO A 555 30.24 -7.43 3.34
C PRO A 555 29.43 -8.58 2.70
N LEU A 556 28.54 -9.20 3.48
CA LEU A 556 27.70 -10.32 3.04
C LEU A 556 26.25 -10.06 3.45
N GLN A 557 25.30 -10.62 2.70
CA GLN A 557 23.91 -10.68 3.12
C GLN A 557 23.76 -11.50 4.41
N TYR A 558 22.67 -11.30 5.14
CA TYR A 558 22.36 -12.14 6.30
C TYR A 558 22.17 -13.61 5.87
N PRO A 559 22.56 -14.58 6.70
CA PRO A 559 22.32 -15.98 6.38
C PRO A 559 20.80 -16.24 6.29
N PRO A 560 20.35 -17.23 5.50
CA PRO A 560 18.93 -17.58 5.41
C PRO A 560 18.37 -18.03 6.77
N LEU A 561 17.03 -18.03 6.88
CA LEU A 561 16.35 -18.58 8.06
C LEU A 561 16.73 -20.06 8.28
N PRO A 562 16.93 -20.51 9.53
CA PRO A 562 17.27 -21.89 9.79
C PRO A 562 16.11 -22.82 9.40
N GLU A 563 16.43 -23.95 8.76
CA GLU A 563 15.43 -24.96 8.43
C GLU A 563 14.75 -25.53 9.70
N GLY A 564 13.43 -25.40 9.77
CA GLY A 564 12.60 -25.94 10.86
C GLY A 564 12.67 -25.16 12.17
N PHE A 565 12.17 -25.76 13.25
CA PHE A 565 12.15 -25.09 14.56
C PHE A 565 13.54 -25.06 15.19
N THR A 566 13.92 -23.89 15.70
CA THR A 566 15.11 -23.80 16.56
C THR A 566 14.90 -24.61 17.85
N ALA A 567 15.97 -24.99 18.55
CA ALA A 567 15.86 -25.65 19.87
C ALA A 567 15.01 -24.83 20.86
N LYS A 568 15.07 -23.49 20.77
CA LYS A 568 14.19 -22.59 21.54
C LYS A 568 12.73 -22.70 21.09
N GLY A 569 12.48 -22.80 19.78
CA GLY A 569 11.15 -23.04 19.22
C GLY A 569 10.54 -24.36 19.71
N TYR A 570 11.31 -25.46 19.69
CA TYR A 570 10.86 -26.74 20.26
C TYR A 570 10.55 -26.65 21.76
N LEU A 571 11.38 -25.94 22.53
CA LEU A 571 11.13 -25.72 23.95
C LEU A 571 9.88 -24.86 24.19
N ALA A 572 9.68 -23.80 23.42
CA ALA A 572 8.51 -22.94 23.50
C ALA A 572 7.24 -23.74 23.17
N LEU A 573 7.25 -24.51 22.07
CA LEU A 573 6.15 -25.40 21.69
C LEU A 573 5.84 -26.41 22.80
N PHE A 574 6.85 -27.04 23.39
CA PHE A 574 6.69 -27.95 24.52
C PHE A 574 6.05 -27.26 25.73
N MET A 575 6.51 -26.06 26.10
CA MET A 575 5.95 -25.30 27.21
C MET A 575 4.50 -24.86 26.95
N CYS A 576 4.17 -24.46 25.71
CA CYS A 576 2.79 -24.16 25.30
C CYS A 576 1.89 -25.39 25.42
N ILE A 577 2.36 -26.56 24.98
CA ILE A 577 1.62 -27.83 25.12
C ILE A 577 1.39 -28.15 26.61
N VAL A 578 2.40 -28.00 27.46
CA VAL A 578 2.25 -28.22 28.91
C VAL A 578 1.26 -27.23 29.53
N ALA A 579 1.31 -25.95 29.16
CA ALA A 579 0.38 -24.93 29.63
C ALA A 579 -1.05 -25.22 29.17
N ALA A 580 -1.25 -25.63 27.92
CA ALA A 580 -2.55 -26.04 27.39
C ALA A 580 -3.10 -27.26 28.15
N LEU A 581 -2.28 -28.29 28.37
CA LEU A 581 -2.67 -29.47 29.17
C LEU A 581 -3.02 -29.09 30.61
N TYR A 582 -2.28 -28.17 31.22
CA TYR A 582 -2.57 -27.64 32.54
C TYR A 582 -3.89 -26.83 32.57
N GLY A 583 -4.15 -26.02 31.54
CA GLY A 583 -5.41 -25.29 31.38
C GLY A 583 -6.60 -26.24 31.30
N VAL A 584 -6.50 -27.29 30.48
CA VAL A 584 -7.52 -28.35 30.38
C VAL A 584 -7.73 -29.06 31.73
N LEU A 585 -6.65 -29.41 32.43
CA LEU A 585 -6.72 -30.01 33.77
C LEU A 585 -7.37 -29.09 34.80
N SER A 586 -7.10 -27.78 34.72
CA SER A 586 -7.66 -26.77 35.61
C SER A 586 -9.16 -26.61 35.38
N ILE A 587 -9.61 -26.56 34.11
CA ILE A 587 -11.04 -26.56 33.75
C ILE A 587 -11.72 -27.83 34.25
N TYR A 588 -11.09 -29.00 34.06
CA TYR A 588 -11.61 -30.27 34.55
C TYR A 588 -11.78 -30.26 36.08
N LYS A 589 -10.79 -29.76 36.82
CA LYS A 589 -10.83 -29.68 38.28
C LYS A 589 -11.90 -28.68 38.77
N TYR A 590 -11.95 -27.49 38.17
CA TYR A 590 -12.97 -26.48 38.48
C TYR A 590 -14.39 -27.01 38.20
N GLY A 591 -14.58 -27.66 37.04
CA GLY A 591 -15.85 -28.31 36.69
C GLY A 591 -16.24 -29.48 37.59
N MET A 592 -15.30 -30.01 38.39
CA MET A 592 -15.57 -31.01 39.42
C MET A 592 -15.78 -30.42 40.82
N GLU A 593 -15.27 -29.22 41.13
CA GLU A 593 -15.45 -28.55 42.42
C GLU A 593 -16.89 -28.01 42.61
N ASP A 594 -17.63 -27.72 41.53
CA ASP A 594 -19.05 -27.30 41.57
C ASP A 594 -20.06 -28.47 41.67
N VAL A 595 -19.58 -29.71 41.87
CA VAL A 595 -20.44 -30.88 42.13
C VAL A 595 -20.30 -31.30 43.58
N ASN A 596 -20.49 -30.35 44.51
CA ASN A 596 -20.65 -30.67 45.93
C ASN A 596 -22.15 -30.90 46.20
N SER A 597 -22.53 -32.17 46.39
CA SER A 597 -23.92 -32.63 46.44
C SER A 597 -24.68 -32.27 47.74
N GLU A 598 -24.05 -31.59 48.69
CA GLU A 598 -24.66 -31.29 50.01
C GLU A 598 -25.48 -30.00 50.06
N GLU A 599 -25.12 -28.96 49.28
CA GLU A 599 -25.89 -27.69 49.27
C GLU A 599 -27.19 -27.78 48.45
N ASN A 600 -27.21 -28.62 47.41
CA ASN A 600 -28.40 -28.79 46.56
C ASN A 600 -29.55 -29.51 47.28
N GLU A 601 -29.27 -30.46 48.19
CA GLU A 601 -30.31 -31.14 48.99
C GLU A 601 -30.93 -30.21 50.03
N ALA A 602 -30.13 -29.37 50.70
CA ALA A 602 -30.63 -28.39 51.67
C ALA A 602 -31.49 -27.30 51.02
N LEU A 603 -31.17 -26.92 49.78
CA LEU A 603 -31.90 -25.91 49.02
C LEU A 603 -33.23 -26.45 48.48
N LEU A 604 -33.26 -27.71 48.02
CA LEU A 604 -34.48 -28.43 47.64
C LEU A 604 -35.43 -28.64 48.81
N GLN A 605 -34.91 -28.92 50.01
CA GLN A 605 -35.73 -29.14 51.21
C GLN A 605 -36.32 -27.84 51.76
N LYS A 606 -35.59 -26.71 51.66
CA LYS A 606 -36.14 -25.36 51.89
C LYS A 606 -37.21 -25.00 50.86
N LEU A 607 -36.99 -25.30 49.58
CA LEU A 607 -37.98 -25.06 48.52
C LEU A 607 -39.28 -25.84 48.76
N TYR A 608 -39.17 -27.11 49.18
CA TYR A 608 -40.33 -27.97 49.48
C TYR A 608 -41.14 -27.47 50.68
N THR A 609 -40.46 -26.92 51.69
CA THR A 609 -41.11 -26.33 52.88
C THR A 609 -41.83 -25.03 52.50
N ILE A 610 -41.23 -24.20 51.65
CA ILE A 610 -41.82 -22.94 51.14
C ILE A 610 -43.03 -23.21 50.23
N LEU A 611 -42.98 -24.26 49.40
CA LEU A 611 -44.08 -24.64 48.51
C LEU A 611 -45.26 -25.29 49.26
N LYS A 612 -44.98 -25.95 50.39
CA LYS A 612 -45.99 -26.52 51.30
C LYS A 612 -46.72 -25.46 52.14
N ASP A 613 -46.04 -24.38 52.52
CA ASP A 613 -46.65 -23.28 53.28
C ASP A 613 -47.50 -22.31 52.42
N ASN A 614 -47.45 -22.43 51.08
CA ASN A 614 -48.12 -21.53 50.14
C ASN A 614 -49.23 -22.20 49.28
N ASP A 615 -49.75 -23.37 49.67
CA ASP A 615 -50.88 -24.06 49.00
C ASP A 615 -50.71 -24.22 47.47
N ALA A 616 -49.47 -24.41 47.01
CA ALA A 616 -49.14 -24.45 45.59
C ALA A 616 -49.00 -25.87 44.99
N LEU A 617 -49.48 -26.92 45.67
CA LEU A 617 -49.43 -28.31 45.17
C LEU A 617 -50.76 -29.03 45.41
N ASP A 618 -51.32 -29.57 44.34
CA ASP A 618 -52.65 -30.20 44.26
C ASP A 618 -52.60 -31.67 44.76
N GLU A 619 -53.64 -32.14 45.45
CA GLU A 619 -53.74 -33.42 46.19
C GLU A 619 -53.70 -34.70 45.32
N ASN A 620 -53.31 -34.64 44.04
CA ASN A 620 -53.21 -35.81 43.16
C ASN A 620 -51.79 -36.35 42.94
N GLU A 621 -50.76 -35.73 43.53
CA GLU A 621 -49.37 -36.24 43.52
C GLU A 621 -48.97 -36.96 44.82
N GLU A 622 -49.91 -37.18 45.76
CA GLU A 622 -49.63 -37.93 47.00
C GLU A 622 -49.33 -39.43 46.78
N SER A 623 -49.67 -40.00 45.61
CA SER A 623 -49.56 -41.45 45.39
C SER A 623 -48.24 -41.93 44.79
N THR A 624 -47.31 -41.04 44.42
CA THR A 624 -46.03 -41.45 43.80
C THR A 624 -44.79 -41.19 44.66
N MET A 625 -44.93 -40.59 45.83
CA MET A 625 -43.78 -40.23 46.68
C MET A 625 -43.87 -40.76 48.12
N PHE A 626 -44.63 -41.85 48.34
CA PHE A 626 -44.64 -42.56 49.62
C PHE A 626 -44.49 -44.09 49.46
N THR A 627 -43.56 -44.51 48.60
CA THR A 627 -43.01 -45.88 48.62
C THR A 627 -41.51 -45.84 48.27
N LEU A 628 -40.71 -45.22 49.14
CA LEU A 628 -39.26 -45.40 49.18
C LEU A 628 -38.89 -46.12 50.49
N ASN A 629 -39.20 -47.41 50.58
CA ASN A 629 -38.24 -48.44 51.01
C ASN A 629 -38.90 -49.83 51.02
N SER A 630 -38.75 -50.57 49.93
CA SER A 630 -38.37 -51.99 49.97
C SER A 630 -38.35 -52.51 48.54
N ASN A 631 -37.28 -53.24 48.22
CA ASN A 631 -37.10 -54.04 47.00
C ASN A 631 -36.68 -53.24 45.76
N GLY A 632 -35.38 -52.99 45.65
CA GLY A 632 -34.55 -53.75 44.71
C GLY A 632 -34.79 -53.62 43.20
N GLU A 633 -35.63 -52.72 42.72
CA GLU A 633 -35.86 -52.54 41.27
C GLU A 633 -35.98 -51.06 40.86
N ARG A 634 -34.93 -50.25 41.11
CA ARG A 634 -34.71 -48.98 40.36
C ARG A 634 -33.23 -48.65 40.11
N LEU A 635 -32.34 -49.64 40.17
CA LEU A 635 -30.97 -49.50 39.66
C LEU A 635 -30.91 -49.56 38.11
N PHE A 636 -32.03 -49.91 37.45
CA PHE A 636 -32.11 -50.10 35.99
C PHE A 636 -32.63 -48.88 35.21
N GLU A 637 -33.28 -47.88 35.84
CA GLU A 637 -33.75 -46.67 35.14
C GLU A 637 -32.83 -45.45 35.32
N TRP A 638 -32.11 -45.35 36.45
CA TRP A 638 -31.02 -44.37 36.58
C TRP A 638 -29.85 -44.70 35.64
N ALA A 639 -29.68 -45.98 35.29
CA ALA A 639 -28.68 -46.47 34.35
C ALA A 639 -29.13 -46.44 32.86
N PHE A 640 -30.41 -46.22 32.54
CA PHE A 640 -30.93 -46.29 31.15
C PHE A 640 -31.95 -45.21 30.74
N GLY A 641 -32.17 -44.15 31.54
CA GLY A 641 -32.86 -42.95 31.07
C GLY A 641 -31.98 -42.12 30.13
N LYS A 642 -32.43 -41.85 28.89
CA LYS A 642 -31.68 -41.02 27.92
C LYS A 642 -31.41 -39.62 28.49
N LYS A 643 -30.20 -39.40 29.03
CA LYS A 643 -29.64 -38.04 29.18
C LYS A 643 -29.58 -37.45 27.78
N LEU A 644 -30.31 -36.35 27.54
CA LEU A 644 -30.21 -35.57 26.30
C LEU A 644 -28.73 -35.33 26.03
N THR A 645 -28.26 -35.85 24.90
CA THR A 645 -26.86 -35.66 24.48
C THR A 645 -26.56 -34.17 24.36
N PRO A 646 -25.29 -33.72 24.50
CA PRO A 646 -24.94 -32.31 24.29
C PRO A 646 -25.49 -31.74 22.97
N GLN A 647 -25.49 -32.56 21.91
CA GLN A 647 -26.06 -32.22 20.60
C GLN A 647 -27.59 -32.06 20.63
N GLU A 648 -28.31 -32.92 21.37
CA GLU A 648 -29.76 -32.79 21.53
C GLU A 648 -30.15 -31.59 22.40
N ARG A 649 -29.33 -31.23 23.40
CA ARG A 649 -29.51 -30.00 24.20
C ARG A 649 -29.29 -28.74 23.36
N LEU A 650 -28.20 -28.69 22.59
CA LEU A 650 -27.92 -27.60 21.66
C LEU A 650 -29.05 -27.43 20.65
N ARG A 651 -29.56 -28.52 20.08
CA ARG A 651 -30.68 -28.48 19.13
C ARG A 651 -31.99 -28.03 19.77
N LYS A 652 -32.22 -28.36 21.04
CA LYS A 652 -33.38 -27.87 21.81
C LYS A 652 -33.27 -26.37 22.10
N ASN A 653 -32.09 -25.90 22.49
CA ASN A 653 -31.82 -24.48 22.74
C ASN A 653 -31.90 -23.66 21.46
N GLN A 654 -31.33 -24.15 20.35
CA GLN A 654 -31.43 -23.53 19.02
C GLN A 654 -32.90 -23.33 18.61
N ARG A 655 -33.73 -24.37 18.74
CA ARG A 655 -35.17 -24.29 18.43
C ARG A 655 -35.94 -23.33 19.34
N ALA A 656 -35.54 -23.22 20.61
CA ALA A 656 -36.14 -22.26 21.54
C ALA A 656 -35.81 -20.82 21.13
N LEU A 657 -34.53 -20.54 20.81
CA LEU A 657 -34.08 -19.22 20.36
C LEU A 657 -34.73 -18.82 19.02
N GLU A 658 -34.80 -19.72 18.04
CA GLU A 658 -35.50 -19.47 16.76
C GLU A 658 -36.98 -19.16 16.98
N LYS A 659 -37.63 -19.83 17.95
CA LYS A 659 -39.02 -19.55 18.32
C LYS A 659 -39.17 -18.16 18.93
N THR A 660 -38.30 -17.80 19.88
CA THR A 660 -38.28 -16.47 20.52
C THR A 660 -38.00 -15.36 19.50
N GLN A 661 -37.09 -15.57 18.55
CA GLN A 661 -36.80 -14.60 17.48
C GLN A 661 -38.01 -14.36 16.57
N ARG A 662 -38.79 -15.41 16.26
CA ARG A 662 -40.05 -15.29 15.50
C ARG A 662 -41.13 -14.57 16.30
N GLU A 663 -41.19 -14.78 17.61
CA GLU A 663 -42.12 -14.07 18.50
C GLU A 663 -41.76 -12.57 18.59
N LEU A 664 -40.50 -12.23 18.79
CA LEU A 664 -40.02 -10.84 18.78
C LEU A 664 -40.26 -10.15 17.43
N THR A 665 -40.07 -10.86 16.32
CA THR A 665 -40.37 -10.32 14.98
C THR A 665 -41.86 -10.02 14.84
N ARG A 666 -42.73 -10.92 15.32
CA ARG A 666 -44.19 -10.69 15.30
C ARG A 666 -44.59 -9.49 16.16
N GLU A 667 -44.01 -9.32 17.35
CA GLU A 667 -44.28 -8.16 18.21
C GLU A 667 -43.77 -6.86 17.60
N THR A 668 -42.58 -6.87 17.01
CA THR A 668 -42.03 -5.70 16.29
C THR A 668 -42.94 -5.28 15.14
N THR A 669 -43.46 -6.23 14.35
CA THR A 669 -44.41 -5.92 13.27
C THR A 669 -45.74 -5.34 13.80
N LYS A 670 -46.21 -5.79 14.98
CA LYS A 670 -47.39 -5.20 15.62
C LYS A 670 -47.12 -3.77 16.08
N LEU A 671 -45.98 -3.52 16.71
CA LEU A 671 -45.57 -2.18 17.17
C LEU A 671 -45.42 -1.22 15.98
N GLN A 672 -44.83 -1.64 14.86
CA GLN A 672 -44.76 -0.84 13.63
C GLN A 672 -46.13 -0.51 13.04
N SER A 673 -47.11 -1.42 13.16
CA SER A 673 -48.49 -1.15 12.77
C SER A 673 -49.16 -0.14 13.70
N GLN A 674 -48.89 -0.22 15.00
CA GLN A 674 -49.35 0.74 16.01
C GLN A 674 -48.73 2.13 15.81
N GLU A 675 -47.43 2.19 15.49
CA GLU A 675 -46.72 3.42 15.14
C GLU A 675 -47.42 4.14 13.97
N LYS A 676 -47.72 3.43 12.88
CA LYS A 676 -48.44 4.00 11.73
C LYS A 676 -49.84 4.51 12.11
N LYS A 677 -50.54 3.83 13.01
CA LYS A 677 -51.85 4.29 13.51
C LYS A 677 -51.71 5.56 14.35
N LEU A 678 -50.75 5.60 15.28
CA LEU A 678 -50.49 6.76 16.11
C LEU A 678 -50.13 8.00 15.27
N ILE A 679 -49.29 7.85 14.23
CA ILE A 679 -48.98 8.95 13.30
C ILE A 679 -50.25 9.48 12.63
N SER A 680 -51.13 8.60 12.16
CA SER A 680 -52.41 8.98 11.54
C SER A 680 -53.34 9.70 12.52
N GLU A 681 -53.40 9.22 13.77
CA GLU A 681 -54.19 9.83 14.83
C GLU A 681 -53.65 11.20 15.27
N ILE A 682 -52.33 11.36 15.40
CA ILE A 682 -51.69 12.65 15.67
C ILE A 682 -52.02 13.64 14.55
N LYS A 683 -51.89 13.24 13.28
CA LYS A 683 -52.28 14.07 12.12
C LYS A 683 -53.75 14.47 12.16
N LYS A 684 -54.65 13.58 12.60
CA LYS A 684 -56.08 13.87 12.74
C LYS A 684 -56.36 14.84 13.89
N SER A 685 -55.78 14.62 15.06
CA SER A 685 -55.92 15.50 16.23
C SER A 685 -55.35 16.90 15.96
N ALA A 686 -54.21 16.99 15.26
CA ALA A 686 -53.61 18.25 14.84
C ALA A 686 -54.51 19.02 13.86
N LYS A 687 -55.10 18.36 12.85
CA LYS A 687 -56.07 18.98 11.93
C LYS A 687 -57.34 19.49 12.60
N LEU A 688 -57.73 18.90 13.74
CA LEU A 688 -58.89 19.31 14.54
C LEU A 688 -58.55 20.41 15.56
N GLY A 689 -57.31 20.90 15.62
CA GLY A 689 -56.85 21.92 16.56
C GLY A 689 -56.67 21.40 18.00
N GLN A 690 -56.67 20.08 18.22
CA GLN A 690 -56.60 19.46 19.54
C GLN A 690 -55.15 19.17 19.96
N ILE A 691 -54.36 20.24 20.14
CA ILE A 691 -52.90 20.18 20.36
C ILE A 691 -52.52 19.37 21.61
N ALA A 692 -53.27 19.49 22.71
CA ALA A 692 -53.00 18.71 23.92
C ALA A 692 -53.16 17.19 23.71
N SER A 693 -54.14 16.77 22.90
CA SER A 693 -54.33 15.35 22.56
C SER A 693 -53.22 14.86 21.63
N ALA A 694 -52.82 15.69 20.66
CA ALA A 694 -51.71 15.38 19.75
C ALA A 694 -50.38 15.21 20.51
N LYS A 695 -50.13 16.02 21.55
CA LYS A 695 -48.93 15.93 22.39
C LYS A 695 -48.87 14.63 23.21
N ILE A 696 -50.00 14.17 23.75
CA ILE A 696 -50.07 12.86 24.45
C ILE A 696 -49.83 11.71 23.47
N GLN A 697 -50.47 11.74 22.30
CA GLN A 697 -50.28 10.71 21.27
C GLN A 697 -48.84 10.69 20.72
N ALA A 698 -48.17 11.84 20.65
CA ALA A 698 -46.76 11.93 20.27
C ALA A 698 -45.83 11.29 21.31
N LYS A 699 -46.12 11.44 22.62
CA LYS A 699 -45.40 10.71 23.68
C LYS A 699 -45.55 9.19 23.53
N ASP A 700 -46.76 8.72 23.25
CA ASP A 700 -47.00 7.29 22.99
C ASP A 700 -46.29 6.78 21.73
N LEU A 701 -46.16 7.65 20.71
CA LEU A 701 -45.41 7.33 19.48
C LEU A 701 -43.91 7.15 19.75
N ILE A 702 -43.29 8.07 20.51
CA ILE A 702 -41.86 7.96 20.90
C ILE A 702 -41.64 6.68 21.70
N ARG A 703 -42.49 6.41 22.70
CA ARG A 703 -42.41 5.18 23.48
C ARG A 703 -42.50 3.93 22.61
N THR A 704 -43.40 3.94 21.63
CA THR A 704 -43.58 2.84 20.67
C THR A 704 -42.34 2.66 19.80
N LYS A 705 -41.72 3.74 19.32
CA LYS A 705 -40.46 3.71 18.56
C LYS A 705 -39.30 3.15 19.39
N ASN A 706 -39.15 3.59 20.64
CA ASN A 706 -38.10 3.10 21.53
C ASN A 706 -38.27 1.61 21.83
N TYR A 707 -39.51 1.12 21.97
CA TYR A 707 -39.76 -0.32 22.04
C TYR A 707 -39.37 -1.04 20.74
N ILE A 708 -39.67 -0.50 19.56
CA ILE A 708 -39.25 -1.12 18.28
C ILE A 708 -37.73 -1.26 18.20
N VAL A 709 -36.98 -0.21 18.55
CA VAL A 709 -35.51 -0.22 18.58
C VAL A 709 -35.01 -1.29 19.56
N LYS A 710 -35.51 -1.30 20.79
CA LYS A 710 -35.13 -2.27 21.81
C LYS A 710 -35.42 -3.72 21.40
N PHE A 711 -36.56 -3.97 20.76
CA PHE A 711 -36.92 -5.31 20.26
C PHE A 711 -36.05 -5.75 19.07
N ASN A 712 -35.61 -4.81 18.23
CA ASN A 712 -34.65 -5.09 17.16
C ASN A 712 -33.25 -5.39 17.70
N SER A 713 -32.77 -4.64 18.70
CA SER A 713 -31.50 -4.93 19.37
C SER A 713 -31.52 -6.32 20.05
N MET A 714 -32.58 -6.64 20.81
CA MET A 714 -32.75 -7.98 21.37
C MET A 714 -32.81 -9.09 20.31
N LYS A 715 -33.38 -8.81 19.13
CA LYS A 715 -33.41 -9.75 18.01
C LYS A 715 -32.01 -9.97 17.42
N ALA A 716 -31.21 -8.92 17.28
CA ALA A 716 -29.83 -9.00 16.81
C ALA A 716 -28.97 -9.82 17.78
N GLN A 717 -29.07 -9.56 19.09
CA GLN A 717 -28.38 -10.32 20.12
C GLN A 717 -28.75 -11.82 20.10
N LEU A 718 -30.05 -12.15 19.97
CA LEU A 718 -30.48 -13.54 19.86
C LEU A 718 -30.00 -14.22 18.58
N GLN A 719 -29.87 -13.46 17.49
CA GLN A 719 -29.33 -13.95 16.22
C GLN A 719 -27.83 -14.23 16.34
N ALA A 720 -27.06 -13.36 17.00
CA ALA A 720 -25.65 -13.60 17.31
C ALA A 720 -25.46 -14.86 18.18
N ILE A 721 -26.28 -15.05 19.21
CA ILE A 721 -26.26 -16.27 20.05
C ILE A 721 -26.60 -17.52 19.20
N LEU A 722 -27.57 -17.42 18.28
CA LEU A 722 -27.93 -18.51 17.39
C LEU A 722 -26.77 -18.89 16.45
N LEU A 723 -26.09 -17.90 15.88
CA LEU A 723 -24.91 -18.07 15.03
C LEU A 723 -23.78 -18.74 15.81
N ARG A 724 -23.53 -18.32 17.06
CA ARG A 724 -22.52 -18.96 17.92
C ARG A 724 -22.85 -20.42 18.24
N ILE A 725 -24.12 -20.74 18.49
CA ILE A 725 -24.57 -22.13 18.67
C ILE A 725 -24.40 -22.96 17.38
N GLN A 726 -24.61 -22.36 16.21
CA GLN A 726 -24.35 -23.01 14.92
C GLN A 726 -22.85 -23.27 14.70
N SER A 727 -21.97 -22.31 15.00
CA SER A 727 -20.50 -22.51 14.91
C SER A 727 -20.04 -23.64 15.83
N VAL A 728 -20.46 -23.65 17.10
CA VAL A 728 -20.12 -24.74 18.05
C VAL A 728 -20.56 -26.11 17.53
N ARG A 729 -21.70 -26.18 16.84
CA ARG A 729 -22.18 -27.42 16.23
C ARG A 729 -21.35 -27.84 15.01
N SER A 730 -20.97 -26.90 14.15
CA SER A 730 -20.09 -27.15 13.00
C SER A 730 -18.72 -27.65 13.47
N ASN A 731 -18.14 -27.02 14.50
CA ASN A 731 -16.86 -27.43 15.09
C ASN A 731 -16.95 -28.81 15.74
N GLN A 732 -18.06 -29.12 16.42
CA GLN A 732 -18.28 -30.46 16.97
C GLN A 732 -18.44 -31.52 15.86
N GLN A 733 -19.11 -31.20 14.75
CA GLN A 733 -19.24 -32.07 13.60
C GLN A 733 -17.88 -32.31 12.93
N MET A 734 -17.06 -31.28 12.79
CA MET A 734 -15.68 -31.36 12.29
C MET A 734 -14.81 -32.26 13.17
N ALA A 735 -14.82 -32.06 14.49
CA ALA A 735 -14.09 -32.93 15.43
C ALA A 735 -14.52 -34.41 15.32
N THR A 736 -15.79 -34.66 15.02
CA THR A 736 -16.31 -36.02 14.81
C THR A 736 -15.82 -36.60 13.48
N SER A 737 -15.87 -35.82 12.40
CA SER A 737 -15.34 -36.20 11.07
C SER A 737 -13.83 -36.41 11.09
N MET A 738 -13.07 -35.56 11.78
CA MET A 738 -11.62 -35.71 11.96
C MET A 738 -11.29 -36.97 12.75
N ARG A 739 -12.06 -37.29 13.78
CA ARG A 739 -11.89 -38.54 14.54
C ARG A 739 -12.17 -39.78 13.68
N ASP A 740 -13.17 -39.71 12.79
CA ASP A 740 -13.51 -40.81 11.88
C ASP A 740 -12.49 -40.93 10.74
N ALA A 741 -11.99 -39.81 10.20
CA ALA A 741 -10.88 -39.76 9.24
C ALA A 741 -9.57 -40.30 9.87
N THR A 742 -9.26 -39.93 11.11
CA THR A 742 -8.08 -40.44 11.84
C THR A 742 -8.19 -41.96 12.09
N ARG A 743 -9.41 -42.46 12.36
CA ARG A 743 -9.67 -43.90 12.43
C ARG A 743 -9.47 -44.61 11.10
N LEU A 744 -9.91 -44.00 9.99
CA LEU A 744 -9.71 -44.53 8.64
C LEU A 744 -8.21 -44.55 8.26
N LEU A 745 -7.49 -43.47 8.55
CA LEU A 745 -6.04 -43.36 8.32
C LEU A 745 -5.25 -44.36 9.17
N SER A 746 -5.65 -44.56 10.44
CA SER A 746 -5.04 -45.56 11.33
C SER A 746 -5.34 -47.01 10.90
N GLY A 747 -6.42 -47.25 10.15
CA GLY A 747 -6.77 -48.56 9.60
C GLY A 747 -6.03 -48.89 8.30
N MET A 748 -5.46 -47.89 7.62
CA MET A 748 -4.73 -48.05 6.35
C MET A 748 -3.24 -48.30 6.60
N ASN A 749 -2.90 -49.50 7.07
CA ASN A 749 -1.51 -49.98 7.05
C ASN A 749 -1.36 -51.30 6.29
N ARG A 750 -1.40 -51.22 4.96
CA ARG A 750 -0.61 -52.03 4.00
C ARG A 750 -0.97 -51.59 2.59
N THR A 751 0.06 -51.35 1.78
CA THR A 751 0.07 -50.85 0.38
C THR A 751 -0.35 -49.38 0.21
N MET A 752 0.67 -48.51 0.26
CA MET A 752 0.60 -47.06 0.03
C MET A 752 0.55 -46.75 -1.48
N ASN A 753 -0.36 -45.84 -1.87
CA ASN A 753 -0.28 -45.11 -3.13
C ASN A 753 -0.16 -43.62 -2.79
N LEU A 754 1.07 -43.08 -2.85
CA LEU A 754 1.42 -41.70 -2.44
C LEU A 754 0.56 -40.58 -3.08
N PRO A 755 0.12 -40.67 -4.36
CA PRO A 755 -0.71 -39.63 -4.98
C PRO A 755 -2.10 -39.46 -4.37
N GLN A 756 -2.71 -40.54 -3.86
CA GLN A 756 -4.03 -40.46 -3.22
C GLN A 756 -3.95 -39.82 -1.84
N LEU A 757 -2.84 -40.03 -1.12
CA LEU A 757 -2.62 -39.39 0.18
C LEU A 757 -2.45 -37.87 0.01
N SER A 758 -1.65 -37.45 -0.99
CA SER A 758 -1.44 -36.03 -1.32
C SER A 758 -2.74 -35.32 -1.67
N ARG A 759 -3.62 -35.95 -2.47
CA ARG A 759 -4.91 -35.38 -2.87
C ARG A 759 -5.86 -35.23 -1.68
N ILE A 760 -5.91 -36.22 -0.78
CA ILE A 760 -6.75 -36.17 0.43
C ILE A 760 -6.22 -35.09 1.39
N THR A 761 -4.90 -34.90 1.50
CA THR A 761 -4.32 -33.84 2.33
C THR A 761 -4.58 -32.45 1.74
N GLN A 762 -4.50 -32.28 0.41
CA GLN A 762 -4.86 -31.02 -0.26
C GLN A 762 -6.36 -30.71 -0.16
N GLU A 763 -7.25 -31.69 -0.35
CA GLU A 763 -8.69 -31.50 -0.13
C GLU A 763 -9.00 -31.18 1.34
N PHE A 764 -8.26 -31.76 2.28
CA PHE A 764 -8.38 -31.47 3.70
C PHE A 764 -7.90 -30.05 4.05
N ALA A 765 -6.77 -29.60 3.48
CA ALA A 765 -6.27 -28.23 3.67
C ALA A 765 -7.26 -27.19 3.13
N LYS A 766 -7.77 -27.43 1.90
CA LYS A 766 -8.74 -26.54 1.26
C LYS A 766 -10.08 -26.43 2.02
N GLU A 767 -10.57 -27.54 2.58
CA GLU A 767 -11.77 -27.49 3.44
C GLU A 767 -11.49 -26.80 4.77
N ASN A 768 -10.27 -26.88 5.30
CA ASN A 768 -9.89 -26.21 6.56
C ASN A 768 -9.79 -24.69 6.36
N ASP A 769 -9.18 -24.22 5.27
CA ASP A 769 -9.10 -22.78 4.93
C ASP A 769 -10.48 -22.17 4.68
N LEU A 770 -11.37 -22.89 3.97
CA LEU A 770 -12.75 -22.49 3.76
C LEU A 770 -13.54 -22.39 5.08
N MET A 771 -13.12 -23.12 6.12
CA MET A 771 -13.73 -23.07 7.44
C MET A 771 -13.22 -21.91 8.28
N ASP A 772 -11.92 -21.60 8.23
CA ASP A 772 -11.35 -20.43 8.91
C ASP A 772 -11.95 -19.13 8.36
N GLN A 773 -12.05 -18.99 7.03
CA GLN A 773 -12.75 -17.85 6.41
C GLN A 773 -14.22 -17.71 6.84
N LYS A 774 -14.91 -18.84 7.09
CA LYS A 774 -16.31 -18.81 7.58
C LYS A 774 -16.39 -18.43 9.05
N GLN A 775 -15.37 -18.74 9.85
CA GLN A 775 -15.31 -18.37 11.26
C GLN A 775 -15.03 -16.88 11.39
N ASP A 776 -14.11 -16.32 10.59
CA ASP A 776 -13.82 -14.89 10.55
C ASP A 776 -15.04 -14.07 10.13
N PHE A 777 -15.74 -14.48 9.07
CA PHE A 777 -17.00 -13.85 8.66
C PHE A 777 -18.10 -13.92 9.74
N MET A 778 -18.08 -14.95 10.59
CA MET A 778 -19.04 -15.08 11.69
C MET A 778 -18.69 -14.19 12.88
N ASP A 779 -17.41 -13.95 13.13
CA ASP A 779 -16.95 -13.11 14.23
C ASP A 779 -17.17 -11.62 13.90
N ASP A 780 -16.91 -11.19 12.66
CA ASP A 780 -17.24 -9.84 12.17
C ASP A 780 -18.76 -9.54 12.26
N ALA A 781 -19.60 -10.52 11.89
CA ALA A 781 -21.05 -10.37 11.96
C ALA A 781 -21.60 -10.32 13.41
N ILE A 782 -20.84 -10.81 14.39
CA ILE A 782 -21.18 -10.72 15.81
C ILE A 782 -20.78 -9.36 16.38
N ASP A 783 -19.61 -8.84 16.00
CA ASP A 783 -19.12 -7.53 16.44
C ASP A 783 -20.02 -6.39 15.90
N ASP A 784 -20.43 -6.47 14.63
CA ASP A 784 -21.41 -5.54 14.04
C ASP A 784 -22.77 -5.55 14.75
N ALA A 785 -23.20 -6.72 15.25
CA ALA A 785 -24.46 -6.86 15.98
C ALA A 785 -24.38 -6.35 17.43
N MET A 786 -23.17 -6.21 17.99
CA MET A 786 -22.94 -5.75 19.36
C MET A 786 -22.61 -4.25 19.45
N ALA A 787 -22.34 -3.58 18.33
CA ALA A 787 -21.97 -2.16 18.27
C ALA A 787 -23.16 -1.16 18.31
N MET A 788 -24.39 -1.60 18.57
CA MET A 788 -25.57 -0.71 18.63
C MET A 788 -26.11 -0.57 20.06
N ASP A 789 -25.47 0.22 20.91
CA ASP A 789 -26.08 0.64 22.18
C ASP A 789 -25.50 1.94 22.80
N ASP A 790 -24.97 2.88 21.99
CA ASP A 790 -24.54 4.20 22.50
C ASP A 790 -24.98 5.34 21.56
N GLU A 791 -26.26 5.69 21.56
CA GLU A 791 -26.72 7.01 21.10
C GLU A 791 -28.16 7.24 21.58
N ASP A 792 -28.35 8.05 22.62
CA ASP A 792 -29.56 8.87 22.83
C ASP A 792 -29.38 9.79 24.05
N GLU A 793 -28.91 11.01 23.81
CA GLU A 793 -28.87 12.11 24.79
C GLU A 793 -29.76 13.28 24.29
N LEU A 794 -31.09 13.12 24.36
CA LEU A 794 -32.06 14.22 24.25
C LEU A 794 -33.26 13.96 25.17
N GLY A 795 -33.71 14.98 25.90
CA GLY A 795 -34.83 14.86 26.86
C GLY A 795 -36.17 14.57 26.16
N GLU A 796 -36.97 13.65 26.73
CA GLU A 796 -38.27 13.20 26.18
C GLU A 796 -39.22 14.34 25.78
N ASP A 797 -39.17 15.50 26.46
CA ASP A 797 -40.07 16.62 26.16
C ASP A 797 -39.64 17.44 24.93
N GLU A 798 -38.35 17.49 24.58
CA GLU A 798 -37.85 18.16 23.36
C GLU A 798 -38.19 17.36 22.09
N GLN A 799 -38.05 16.03 22.15
CA GLN A 799 -38.38 15.14 21.03
C GLN A 799 -39.88 15.17 20.67
N VAL A 800 -40.74 15.38 21.67
CA VAL A 800 -42.20 15.49 21.48
C VAL A 800 -42.55 16.75 20.70
N ASP A 801 -41.93 17.88 21.06
CA ASP A 801 -42.20 19.17 20.41
C ASP A 801 -41.61 19.21 18.99
N GLU A 802 -40.49 18.54 18.73
CA GLU A 802 -39.92 18.36 17.39
C GLU A 802 -40.83 17.51 16.48
N ILE A 803 -41.32 16.36 16.96
CA ILE A 803 -42.22 15.50 16.18
C ILE A 803 -43.53 16.23 15.88
N LEU A 804 -44.07 16.95 16.86
CA LEU A 804 -45.29 17.73 16.67
C LEU A 804 -45.07 18.88 15.67
N GLY A 805 -43.94 19.57 15.74
CA GLY A 805 -43.53 20.59 14.77
C GLY A 805 -43.47 20.03 13.35
N LYS A 806 -42.75 18.92 13.15
CA LYS A 806 -42.67 18.23 11.84
C LYS A 806 -44.04 17.84 11.30
N VAL A 807 -44.94 17.34 12.15
CA VAL A 807 -46.30 16.95 11.73
C VAL A 807 -47.17 18.18 11.40
N LEU A 808 -47.04 19.29 12.13
CA LEU A 808 -47.76 20.54 11.87
C LEU A 808 -47.28 21.21 10.57
N ASP A 809 -45.98 21.17 10.29
CA ASP A 809 -45.37 21.63 9.04
C ASP A 809 -45.84 20.80 7.84
N GLU A 810 -45.88 19.46 7.97
CA GLU A 810 -46.32 18.56 6.90
C GLU A 810 -47.80 18.75 6.51
N ILE A 811 -48.64 19.24 7.43
CA ILE A 811 -50.06 19.53 7.18
C ILE A 811 -50.35 21.01 6.86
N GLY A 812 -49.35 21.88 6.91
CA GLY A 812 -49.45 23.30 6.54
C GLY A 812 -50.35 24.15 7.46
N VAL A 813 -50.37 23.84 8.77
CA VAL A 813 -51.21 24.57 9.75
C VAL A 813 -50.36 25.56 10.55
N ASP A 814 -50.51 26.85 10.25
CA ASP A 814 -49.82 27.96 10.93
C ASP A 814 -50.50 28.30 12.27
N LEU A 815 -49.73 28.35 13.36
CA LEU A 815 -50.25 28.41 14.74
C LEU A 815 -50.71 29.83 15.17
N ASN A 816 -50.92 30.74 14.21
CA ASN A 816 -51.18 32.15 14.49
C ASN A 816 -52.48 32.74 13.91
N SER A 817 -53.46 31.91 13.53
CA SER A 817 -54.81 32.41 13.20
C SER A 817 -55.91 31.72 14.02
N ASN A 818 -56.48 32.47 14.96
CA ASN A 818 -57.70 32.24 15.77
C ASN A 818 -57.50 31.93 17.27
N LEU A 819 -56.81 32.83 17.98
CA LEU A 819 -57.16 33.19 19.35
C LEU A 819 -58.37 34.15 19.32
N LYS A 820 -59.58 33.63 19.52
CA LYS A 820 -60.75 34.37 20.03
C LYS A 820 -61.92 33.40 20.25
N ASP A 821 -62.08 32.99 21.52
CA ASP A 821 -63.35 33.13 22.25
C ASP A 821 -63.20 32.51 23.64
N THR A 822 -63.03 33.38 24.63
CA THR A 822 -63.19 33.05 26.06
C THR A 822 -64.54 33.61 26.51
N PRO A 823 -65.40 32.83 27.19
CA PRO A 823 -66.44 33.41 28.03
C PRO A 823 -65.86 33.71 29.42
N THR A 824 -65.86 35.00 29.77
CA THR A 824 -65.69 35.55 31.12
C THR A 824 -66.89 35.28 32.03
N LEU A 825 -66.66 35.39 33.36
CA LEU A 825 -67.59 35.53 34.52
C LEU A 825 -67.67 34.22 35.38
N ILE A 826 -67.44 34.17 36.71
CA ILE A 826 -67.72 35.12 37.82
C ILE A 826 -66.74 34.91 39.02
N ASN A 827 -66.21 36.05 39.50
CA ASN A 827 -65.88 36.53 40.86
C ASN A 827 -66.28 35.71 42.12
N VAL A 828 -65.35 35.48 43.08
CA VAL A 828 -65.08 36.29 44.31
C VAL A 828 -66.09 36.13 45.46
N ASN A 829 -65.74 35.39 46.52
CA ASN A 829 -65.32 35.94 47.83
C ASN A 829 -65.15 34.86 48.94
N ASN A 830 -64.00 34.97 49.64
CA ASN A 830 -63.70 34.74 51.07
C ASN A 830 -64.16 33.47 51.82
N GLU A 831 -63.18 32.74 52.38
CA GLU A 831 -62.85 32.87 53.82
C GLU A 831 -61.46 32.33 54.17
N SER A 832 -60.90 32.93 55.21
CA SER A 832 -59.52 32.93 55.69
C SER A 832 -59.20 31.85 56.72
N SER A 833 -57.95 31.35 56.76
CA SER A 833 -57.11 31.25 57.98
C SER A 833 -55.75 30.57 57.74
N ILE A 834 -54.83 30.91 58.63
CA ILE A 834 -53.36 30.84 58.63
C ILE A 834 -52.88 29.54 59.33
N ASN A 835 -51.77 28.90 58.89
CA ASN A 835 -50.59 28.72 59.77
C ASN A 835 -49.24 28.38 59.10
N ASN A 836 -48.21 28.94 59.74
CA ASN A 836 -46.76 29.09 59.46
C ASN A 836 -45.92 27.79 59.38
N GLY A 837 -44.69 27.76 58.86
CA GLY A 837 -43.85 28.84 58.30
C GLY A 837 -42.37 28.47 57.99
N LYS A 838 -41.64 29.53 57.55
CA LYS A 838 -40.17 29.85 57.56
C LYS A 838 -39.18 28.80 57.00
N VAL A 839 -38.50 28.97 55.85
CA VAL A 839 -37.51 29.95 55.32
C VAL A 839 -36.12 29.93 55.98
N ALA A 840 -35.07 29.63 55.19
CA ALA A 840 -33.82 30.42 55.07
C ALA A 840 -32.92 30.02 53.85
N GLN A 841 -32.41 31.07 53.17
CA GLN A 841 -31.30 31.22 52.20
C GLN A 841 -29.91 30.85 52.78
N ALA A 842 -28.74 30.88 52.11
CA ALA A 842 -28.22 30.81 50.72
C ALA A 842 -26.66 30.73 50.80
N LEU A 843 -26.00 30.35 49.70
CA LEU A 843 -24.64 30.70 49.22
C LEU A 843 -23.35 30.13 49.90
N GLY A 844 -22.58 29.36 49.10
CA GLY A 844 -21.23 29.76 48.67
C GLY A 844 -19.99 28.93 49.11
N GLY A 845 -19.18 28.48 48.14
CA GLY A 845 -17.70 28.58 48.23
C GLY A 845 -16.83 27.31 48.11
N ASP A 846 -16.13 27.22 46.97
CA ASP A 846 -14.69 26.88 46.78
C ASP A 846 -14.14 25.43 46.85
N GLY A 847 -13.30 25.11 45.85
CA GLY A 847 -12.05 24.33 45.95
C GLY A 847 -12.06 22.82 46.24
N GLY A 848 -11.91 22.00 45.19
CA GLY A 848 -10.86 20.96 45.09
C GLY A 848 -10.90 19.66 45.92
N ALA A 849 -10.74 18.55 45.19
CA ALA A 849 -10.18 17.24 45.57
C ALA A 849 -11.12 16.13 46.10
N ASN A 850 -11.05 14.99 45.39
CA ASN A 850 -11.26 13.60 45.77
C ASN A 850 -12.56 13.21 46.50
N ASN A 851 -13.39 12.36 45.86
CA ASN A 851 -13.86 11.07 46.38
C ASN A 851 -15.10 10.56 45.60
N ASP A 852 -14.87 9.77 44.54
CA ASP A 852 -15.92 9.07 43.78
C ASP A 852 -16.46 7.80 44.50
N GLU A 853 -15.97 7.48 45.70
CA GLU A 853 -16.39 6.30 46.46
C GLU A 853 -17.65 6.53 47.32
N ASP A 854 -18.00 7.78 47.65
CA ASP A 854 -19.18 8.08 48.51
C ASP A 854 -20.50 8.15 47.73
N ASP A 855 -20.48 8.44 46.41
CA ASP A 855 -21.69 8.52 45.58
C ASP A 855 -22.17 7.13 45.10
N LEU A 856 -21.25 6.16 45.01
CA LEU A 856 -21.57 4.76 44.68
C LEU A 856 -22.28 4.05 45.85
N GLN A 857 -21.89 4.36 47.09
CA GLN A 857 -22.50 3.76 48.29
C GLN A 857 -23.92 4.30 48.55
N ALA A 858 -24.19 5.58 48.21
CA ALA A 858 -25.52 6.18 48.31
C ALA A 858 -26.51 5.61 47.28
N ARG A 859 -26.04 5.19 46.09
CA ARG A 859 -26.86 4.51 45.07
C ARG A 859 -27.11 3.03 45.36
N LEU A 860 -26.22 2.35 46.10
CA LEU A 860 -26.40 0.97 46.56
C LEU A 860 -27.44 0.84 47.70
N ASP A 861 -27.57 1.85 48.56
CA ASP A 861 -28.53 1.82 49.67
C ASP A 861 -29.98 2.21 49.26
N SER A 862 -30.19 2.85 48.11
CA SER A 862 -31.54 3.13 47.60
C SER A 862 -32.17 1.97 46.82
N LEU A 863 -31.39 0.93 46.46
CA LEU A 863 -31.88 -0.28 45.78
C LEU A 863 -32.27 -1.41 46.75
N LYS A 864 -32.27 -1.15 48.07
CA LYS A 864 -32.70 -2.10 49.12
C LYS A 864 -33.97 -1.70 49.87
N LYS A 865 -34.93 -1.04 49.22
CA LYS A 865 -36.29 -0.85 49.76
C LYS A 865 -37.39 -1.13 48.74
#